data_AF-A0A562CP34-F1
#
_entry.id   AF-A0A562CP34-F1
#
_cell.length_a   1.000
_cell.length_b   1.000
_cell.length_c   1.000
_cell.angle_alpha   90.00
_cell.angle_beta   90.00
_cell.angle_gamma   90.00
#
_symmetry.space_group_name_H-M   'P 1'
#
loop_
_entity.id
_entity.type
_entity.pdbx_description
1 polymer ?
#
loop_
_entity_poly.entity_id
_entity_poly.type
_entity_poly.pdbx_seq_one_letter_code
_entity_poly.pdbx_strand_id
1 'polypeptide(L)'
;MARSISGRRSNRDKGAATGDGTSASQPTRDDILRFIAENPDRAGKREIAKAFGLKAGGRIWLKNLLRQLEEEGLLEKRRKKLVRPGFLPHVVVLYIHSRDADGSLVGRPADQDTEAAANAVVTLSMPKTAKGPVPGVGDRVLARVFPSEEGDGAYTGRVIRILEKRREAILGLFRVLKDGSFRIDPVERGKPELVVDEAFRNGAKDGDLVEAEPVSLGRYGLPRAKVLTIVGSLASEKAVSMIAIHAHEIPHIFPPEVLAEADSVGPVSLSGREDWRTLPLVTIDPPDAKDHDDAVHAEQDTEEKNKGGVIVTVAIADVAAYVRPGSALDREALKRGNSVYFPDRVVPMLPERISNDLCSLRENAERPALAVRMVFSSEGRKLRHSFHRVMMRSVARLAYGQAQAAIDGKPDEKTEPLLETVLKPLWNAYAVLGRGRSAREPLELDLPERKILLKPDGTVDRVIVPPRLDAHKLIEEFMIQANVAAAETLEAKRQSLIYRVHDQPSLAKQESLREFLATIGLSLARSGQLRPSHFNGILAQVSGSDHEELVNEVVLRSQNQAVYANENIGHFGLNLRRYAHFTSPIRRYADLIVHRALIAALGLGPDGLTTREEERLEEISGLISATERRAMAAERETVDRLIAEHLSARVDETFEARISGVTKAGLFVQLPEYGADGFIPVSSLGGDYYIYDEGARSLVGERTNKGFQLADRVDVRLVEVAPVAGAMRFEMLSEPRPFPGSKRSFHKSKAGRSAARQRNSRPSGRRRRR
;
A
#
# COMPACT_ATOMS: atom_id res chain seq x y z
N MET A 1 34.59 40.09 -11.00
CA MET A 1 35.85 40.84 -11.20
C MET A 1 36.64 40.18 -12.32
N ALA A 2 37.21 41.02 -13.18
CA ALA A 2 38.16 40.82 -14.29
C ALA A 2 39.24 39.72 -14.06
N ARG A 3 39.96 39.11 -15.03
CA ARG A 3 40.50 39.56 -16.34
C ARG A 3 41.30 38.41 -17.02
N SER A 4 41.53 38.56 -18.35
CA SER A 4 42.71 38.14 -19.15
C SER A 4 42.93 36.63 -19.44
N ILE A 5 42.97 36.07 -20.67
CA ILE A 5 43.60 36.34 -22.01
C ILE A 5 45.10 35.98 -22.14
N SER A 6 45.39 35.33 -23.28
CA SER A 6 46.66 35.02 -23.98
C SER A 6 47.20 33.59 -23.78
N GLY A 7 47.64 32.82 -24.76
CA GLY A 7 47.85 33.02 -26.20
C GLY A 7 49.20 32.42 -26.62
N ARG A 8 49.25 31.49 -27.59
CA ARG A 8 50.30 31.37 -28.63
C ARG A 8 50.12 30.14 -29.52
N ARG A 9 50.05 30.39 -30.83
CA ARG A 9 50.36 29.46 -31.93
C ARG A 9 51.87 29.52 -32.17
N SER A 10 52.51 28.38 -32.47
CA SER A 10 53.74 28.33 -33.25
C SER A 10 53.60 27.33 -34.40
N ASN A 11 53.98 27.82 -35.58
CA ASN A 11 54.19 27.15 -36.86
C ASN A 11 55.73 27.10 -36.97
N ARG A 12 56.44 26.01 -37.21
CA ARG A 12 56.67 25.28 -38.46
C ARG A 12 57.88 24.38 -38.16
N ASP A 13 57.97 23.21 -38.76
CA ASP A 13 59.15 22.94 -39.58
C ASP A 13 58.89 21.88 -40.66
N LYS A 14 59.34 22.19 -41.87
CA LYS A 14 59.28 21.34 -43.07
C LYS A 14 60.70 20.83 -43.31
N GLY A 15 60.92 19.54 -43.11
CA GLY A 15 62.06 18.82 -43.69
C GLY A 15 61.58 18.06 -44.93
N ALA A 16 62.09 18.43 -46.10
CA ALA A 16 61.91 17.67 -47.34
C ALA A 16 63.06 16.66 -47.46
N ALA A 17 62.72 15.39 -47.67
CA ALA A 17 63.61 14.39 -48.22
C ALA A 17 62.89 13.71 -49.40
N THR A 18 63.51 13.81 -50.57
CA THR A 18 63.10 13.21 -51.84
C THR A 18 63.48 11.74 -51.87
N GLY A 19 62.56 10.86 -52.29
CA GLY A 19 62.84 9.45 -52.56
C GLY A 19 61.62 8.73 -53.15
N ASP A 20 61.74 8.43 -54.43
CA ASP A 20 61.07 7.40 -55.26
C ASP A 20 59.55 7.14 -55.22
N GLY A 21 58.98 7.17 -56.43
CA GLY A 21 57.63 6.74 -56.71
C GLY A 21 57.45 5.24 -56.48
N THR A 22 56.61 4.91 -55.50
CA THR A 22 55.97 3.61 -55.36
C THR A 22 54.46 3.82 -55.27
N SER A 23 53.71 3.03 -56.02
CA SER A 23 52.25 2.94 -55.91
C SER A 23 51.83 2.78 -54.46
N ALA A 24 50.96 3.66 -53.95
CA ALA A 24 50.34 3.47 -52.64
C ALA A 24 49.73 2.05 -52.59
N SER A 25 50.34 1.17 -51.79
CA SER A 25 49.95 -0.23 -51.72
C SER A 25 48.50 -0.31 -51.22
N GLN A 26 47.71 -1.20 -51.80
CA GLN A 26 46.35 -1.42 -51.33
C GLN A 26 46.43 -2.01 -49.91
N PRO A 27 45.62 -1.52 -48.95
CA PRO A 27 45.63 -2.04 -47.59
C PRO A 27 45.31 -3.53 -47.58
N THR A 28 45.86 -4.28 -46.63
CA THR A 28 45.58 -5.71 -46.53
C THR A 28 44.17 -5.95 -45.98
N ARG A 29 43.68 -7.19 -46.14
CA ARG A 29 42.39 -7.63 -45.57
C ARG A 29 42.32 -7.36 -44.06
N ASP A 30 43.42 -7.64 -43.36
CA ASP A 30 43.51 -7.45 -41.91
C ASP A 30 43.54 -5.97 -41.52
N ASP A 31 44.13 -5.11 -42.34
CA ASP A 31 44.11 -3.65 -42.13
C ASP A 31 42.69 -3.09 -42.21
N ILE A 32 41.88 -3.57 -43.15
CA ILE A 32 40.48 -3.16 -43.29
C ILE A 32 39.65 -3.67 -42.10
N LEU A 33 39.82 -4.93 -41.72
CA LEU A 33 39.12 -5.51 -40.57
C LEU A 33 39.51 -4.81 -39.27
N ARG A 34 40.80 -4.50 -39.07
CA ARG A 34 41.31 -3.76 -37.90
C ARG A 34 40.76 -2.34 -37.85
N PHE A 35 40.76 -1.63 -38.97
CA PHE A 35 40.20 -0.29 -39.06
C PHE A 35 38.71 -0.25 -38.72
N ILE A 36 37.93 -1.23 -39.19
CA ILE A 36 36.50 -1.35 -38.87
C ILE A 36 36.29 -1.62 -37.37
N ALA A 37 37.15 -2.43 -36.76
CA ALA A 37 37.10 -2.73 -35.32
C ALA A 37 37.46 -1.50 -34.45
N GLU A 38 38.48 -0.74 -34.85
CA GLU A 38 38.95 0.45 -34.13
C GLU A 38 38.08 1.69 -34.39
N ASN A 39 37.34 1.73 -35.50
CA ASN A 39 36.56 2.90 -35.94
C ASN A 39 35.10 2.55 -36.33
N PRO A 40 34.30 1.91 -35.44
CA PRO A 40 32.95 1.43 -35.77
C PRO A 40 31.98 2.56 -36.15
N ASP A 41 32.23 3.79 -35.68
CA ASP A 41 31.45 4.97 -36.05
C ASP A 41 31.79 5.57 -37.42
N ARG A 42 32.91 5.15 -38.01
CA ARG A 42 33.42 5.56 -39.32
C ARG A 42 33.67 4.36 -40.24
N ALA A 43 32.95 3.26 -40.01
CA ALA A 43 33.04 2.03 -40.80
C ALA A 43 32.17 2.04 -42.09
N GLY A 44 31.91 3.23 -42.64
CA GLY A 44 31.25 3.37 -43.94
C GLY A 44 32.26 3.27 -45.08
N LYS A 45 31.82 2.79 -46.25
CA LYS A 45 32.68 2.62 -47.43
C LYS A 45 33.45 3.90 -47.81
N ARG A 46 32.82 5.07 -47.62
CA ARG A 46 33.41 6.37 -47.95
C ARG A 46 34.51 6.77 -46.97
N GLU A 47 34.28 6.51 -45.70
CA GLU A 47 35.18 6.79 -44.59
C GLU A 47 36.39 5.86 -44.61
N ILE A 48 36.20 4.57 -44.88
CA ILE A 48 37.27 3.58 -45.07
C ILE A 48 38.14 3.98 -46.29
N ALA A 49 37.51 4.31 -47.42
CA ALA A 49 38.25 4.76 -48.60
C ALA A 49 39.06 6.05 -48.35
N LYS A 50 38.57 6.93 -47.46
CA LYS A 50 39.27 8.17 -47.09
C LYS A 50 40.44 7.90 -46.13
N ALA A 51 40.26 6.99 -45.17
CA ALA A 51 41.29 6.64 -44.19
C ALA A 51 42.53 6.00 -44.85
N PHE A 52 42.32 5.18 -45.87
CA PHE A 52 43.40 4.51 -46.61
C PHE A 52 43.81 5.23 -47.91
N GLY A 53 43.38 6.48 -48.11
CA GLY A 53 43.81 7.28 -49.26
C GLY A 53 43.44 6.72 -50.64
N LEU A 54 42.39 5.89 -50.73
CA LEU A 54 42.03 5.17 -51.96
C LEU A 54 41.46 6.12 -53.03
N LYS A 55 42.16 6.22 -54.17
CA LYS A 55 41.71 6.95 -55.38
C LYS A 55 40.52 6.24 -56.06
N ALA A 56 39.93 6.84 -57.08
CA ALA A 56 38.69 6.36 -57.74
C ALA A 56 38.71 4.86 -58.13
N GLY A 57 39.84 4.36 -58.64
CA GLY A 57 40.03 2.92 -58.97
C GLY A 57 40.04 1.99 -57.74
N GLY A 58 40.58 2.44 -56.60
CA GLY A 58 40.64 1.64 -55.36
C GLY A 58 39.29 1.47 -54.65
N ARG A 59 38.27 2.25 -55.02
CA ARG A 59 36.91 2.15 -54.45
C ARG A 59 36.09 0.99 -55.01
N ILE A 60 36.45 0.50 -56.19
CA ILE A 60 35.86 -0.70 -56.80
C ILE A 60 36.43 -1.94 -56.09
N TRP A 61 37.76 -1.98 -55.92
CA TRP A 61 38.44 -3.01 -55.13
C TRP A 61 37.90 -3.10 -53.70
N LEU A 62 37.80 -1.97 -52.97
CA LEU A 62 37.24 -1.95 -51.62
C LEU A 62 35.78 -2.43 -51.60
N LYS A 63 34.99 -2.19 -52.65
CA LYS A 63 33.62 -2.70 -52.75
C LYS A 63 33.59 -4.23 -52.78
N ASN A 64 34.47 -4.82 -53.59
CA ASN A 64 34.53 -6.26 -53.78
C ASN A 64 35.09 -6.96 -52.54
N LEU A 65 36.14 -6.40 -51.93
CA LEU A 65 36.69 -6.91 -50.67
C LEU A 65 35.66 -6.87 -49.53
N LEU A 66 34.92 -5.77 -49.36
CA LEU A 66 33.89 -5.69 -48.34
C LEU A 66 32.74 -6.67 -48.59
N ARG A 67 32.36 -6.88 -49.87
CA ARG A 67 31.34 -7.89 -50.22
C ARG A 67 31.83 -9.32 -49.93
N GLN A 68 33.09 -9.60 -50.22
CA GLN A 68 33.70 -10.89 -49.90
C GLN A 68 33.75 -11.14 -48.39
N LEU A 69 34.12 -10.12 -47.59
CA LEU A 69 34.11 -10.20 -46.13
C LEU A 69 32.68 -10.35 -45.54
N GLU A 70 31.66 -9.80 -46.21
CA GLU A 70 30.24 -10.04 -45.88
C GLU A 70 29.83 -11.48 -46.23
N GLU A 71 30.20 -11.98 -47.42
CA GLU A 71 29.91 -13.36 -47.88
C GLU A 71 30.60 -14.42 -47.01
N GLU A 72 31.80 -14.12 -46.49
CA GLU A 72 32.56 -14.96 -45.56
C GLU A 72 32.09 -14.87 -44.10
N GLY A 73 31.05 -14.07 -43.81
CA GLY A 73 30.48 -13.92 -42.48
C GLY A 73 31.36 -13.14 -41.49
N LEU A 74 32.37 -12.42 -41.97
CA LEU A 74 33.28 -11.62 -41.12
C LEU A 74 32.79 -10.19 -40.89
N LEU A 75 31.79 -9.74 -41.66
CA LEU A 75 31.14 -8.44 -41.53
C LEU A 75 29.62 -8.57 -41.73
N GLU A 76 28.85 -7.91 -40.86
CA GLU A 76 27.40 -7.75 -40.97
C GLU A 76 27.08 -6.28 -41.30
N LYS A 77 26.19 -6.06 -42.27
CA LYS A 77 25.77 -4.72 -42.68
C LYS A 77 24.54 -4.26 -41.90
N ARG A 78 24.73 -3.36 -40.94
CA ARG A 78 23.62 -2.70 -40.21
C ARG A 78 23.45 -1.25 -40.66
N ARG A 79 22.36 -0.99 -41.40
CA ARG A 79 22.07 0.30 -42.06
C ARG A 79 23.18 0.74 -43.03
N LYS A 80 23.95 1.79 -42.69
CA LYS A 80 25.05 2.35 -43.51
C LYS A 80 26.45 1.98 -42.99
N LYS A 81 26.55 1.15 -41.94
CA LYS A 81 27.81 0.80 -41.25
C LYS A 81 28.04 -0.71 -41.29
N LEU A 82 29.31 -1.12 -41.32
CA LEU A 82 29.76 -2.51 -41.28
C LEU A 82 30.24 -2.82 -39.85
N VAL A 83 29.79 -3.93 -39.27
CA VAL A 83 30.13 -4.37 -37.91
C VAL A 83 30.57 -5.83 -37.97
N ARG A 84 31.55 -6.26 -37.17
CA ARG A 84 31.90 -7.68 -37.07
C ARG A 84 30.81 -8.45 -36.29
N PRO A 85 30.32 -9.60 -36.78
CA PRO A 85 29.44 -10.45 -35.99
C PRO A 85 30.18 -10.95 -34.73
N GLY A 86 29.47 -11.05 -33.60
CA GLY A 86 30.04 -11.46 -32.31
C GLY A 86 30.32 -10.33 -31.31
N PHE A 87 30.21 -9.05 -31.70
CA PHE A 87 30.49 -7.91 -30.81
C PHE A 87 29.25 -7.08 -30.48
N LEU A 88 29.16 -6.60 -29.23
CA LEU A 88 28.10 -5.67 -28.83
C LEU A 88 28.24 -4.33 -29.58
N PRO A 89 27.13 -3.71 -30.01
CA PRO A 89 27.14 -2.36 -30.52
C PRO A 89 27.69 -1.39 -29.45
N HIS A 90 28.46 -0.40 -29.90
CA HIS A 90 29.13 0.57 -29.03
C HIS A 90 28.17 1.39 -28.15
N VAL A 91 26.87 1.41 -28.47
CA VAL A 91 25.80 1.93 -27.61
C VAL A 91 24.71 0.86 -27.53
N VAL A 92 24.41 0.41 -26.31
CA VAL A 92 23.46 -0.67 -26.03
C VAL A 92 22.60 -0.31 -24.82
N VAL A 93 21.39 -0.86 -24.77
CA VAL A 93 20.54 -0.77 -23.58
C VAL A 93 20.90 -1.92 -22.65
N LEU A 94 21.26 -1.61 -21.41
CA LEU A 94 21.62 -2.59 -20.39
C LEU A 94 20.55 -2.64 -19.30
N TYR A 95 20.29 -3.85 -18.82
CA TYR A 95 19.59 -4.09 -17.57
C TYR A 95 20.61 -4.41 -16.48
N ILE A 96 20.63 -3.59 -15.42
CA ILE A 96 21.55 -3.75 -14.30
C ILE A 96 20.98 -4.79 -13.35
N HIS A 97 21.70 -5.90 -13.14
CA HIS A 97 21.18 -7.04 -12.39
C HIS A 97 21.96 -7.33 -11.11
N SER A 98 23.20 -6.87 -10.98
CA SER A 98 24.02 -7.13 -9.80
C SER A 98 25.13 -6.08 -9.63
N ARG A 99 25.93 -6.24 -8.57
CA ARG A 99 27.22 -5.57 -8.38
C ARG A 99 28.32 -6.63 -8.30
N ASP A 100 29.51 -6.32 -8.78
CA ASP A 100 30.69 -7.17 -8.60
C ASP A 100 31.34 -6.96 -7.23
N ALA A 101 32.41 -7.72 -6.95
CA ALA A 101 33.13 -7.70 -5.67
C ALA A 101 33.76 -6.33 -5.35
N ASP A 102 34.03 -5.52 -6.38
CA ASP A 102 34.59 -4.17 -6.25
C ASP A 102 33.50 -3.08 -6.14
N GLY A 103 32.22 -3.50 -6.09
CA GLY A 103 31.07 -2.62 -5.93
C GLY A 103 30.60 -1.92 -7.21
N SER A 104 31.18 -2.27 -8.36
CA SER A 104 30.78 -1.76 -9.69
C SER A 104 29.50 -2.44 -10.16
N LEU A 105 28.68 -1.73 -10.93
CA LEU A 105 27.39 -2.24 -11.39
C LEU A 105 27.58 -3.16 -12.59
N VAL A 106 26.91 -4.30 -12.60
CA VAL A 106 26.99 -5.27 -13.69
C VAL A 106 25.66 -5.33 -14.43
N GLY A 107 25.73 -5.16 -15.75
CA GLY A 107 24.58 -5.12 -16.64
C GLY A 107 24.66 -6.14 -17.77
N ARG A 108 23.51 -6.58 -18.26
CA ARG A 108 23.38 -7.40 -19.47
C ARG A 108 22.58 -6.67 -20.55
N PRO A 109 22.83 -6.88 -21.85
CA PRO A 109 22.00 -6.33 -22.92
C PRO A 109 20.52 -6.65 -22.71
N ALA A 110 19.65 -5.64 -22.89
CA ALA A 110 18.21 -5.79 -22.71
C ALA A 110 17.53 -6.51 -23.89
N ASP A 111 18.09 -6.41 -25.11
CA ASP A 111 17.66 -7.15 -26.30
C ASP A 111 18.66 -8.28 -26.56
N GLN A 112 18.18 -9.52 -26.56
CA GLN A 112 19.01 -10.74 -26.65
C GLN A 112 18.98 -11.40 -28.05
N ASP A 113 18.73 -10.61 -29.11
CA ASP A 113 18.52 -11.09 -30.49
C ASP A 113 19.75 -11.75 -31.14
N THR A 114 20.89 -11.84 -30.43
CA THR A 114 22.13 -12.45 -30.94
C THR A 114 22.84 -13.24 -29.83
N GLU A 115 23.56 -14.29 -30.21
CA GLU A 115 24.37 -15.13 -29.29
C GLU A 115 25.39 -14.31 -28.49
N ALA A 116 25.96 -13.27 -29.12
CA ALA A 116 26.85 -12.30 -28.46
C ALA A 116 26.14 -11.45 -27.38
N ALA A 117 24.86 -11.15 -27.54
CA ALA A 117 24.07 -10.42 -26.55
C ALA A 117 23.57 -11.31 -25.41
N ALA A 118 23.40 -12.61 -25.67
CA ALA A 118 22.98 -13.59 -24.67
C ALA A 118 24.04 -13.84 -23.58
N ASN A 119 25.33 -13.82 -23.97
CA ASN A 119 26.45 -14.13 -23.08
C ASN A 119 27.30 -12.93 -22.64
N ALA A 120 27.02 -11.72 -23.15
CA ALA A 120 27.83 -10.54 -22.80
C ALA A 120 27.47 -9.98 -21.42
N VAL A 121 28.50 -9.85 -20.59
CA VAL A 121 28.43 -9.17 -19.29
C VAL A 121 29.15 -7.83 -19.40
N VAL A 122 28.50 -6.77 -18.93
CA VAL A 122 29.02 -5.40 -18.98
C VAL A 122 29.22 -4.83 -17.59
N THR A 123 30.46 -4.59 -17.19
CA THR A 123 30.80 -3.89 -15.94
C THR A 123 30.78 -2.39 -16.15
N LEU A 124 29.98 -1.66 -15.38
CA LEU A 124 29.83 -0.22 -15.47
C LEU A 124 30.80 0.49 -14.53
N SER A 125 31.74 1.23 -15.12
CA SER A 125 32.67 2.06 -14.37
C SER A 125 32.06 3.45 -14.12
N MET A 126 31.95 3.82 -12.84
CA MET A 126 31.45 5.14 -12.43
C MET A 126 32.63 6.13 -12.34
N PRO A 127 32.59 7.29 -13.02
CA PRO A 127 33.60 8.31 -12.83
C PRO A 127 33.50 8.90 -11.41
N LYS A 128 34.63 9.01 -10.69
CA LYS A 128 34.72 9.57 -9.33
C LYS A 128 34.22 11.02 -9.18
N THR A 129 33.83 11.69 -10.27
CA THR A 129 33.49 13.12 -10.31
C THR A 129 32.26 13.48 -11.16
N ALA A 130 31.41 12.53 -11.57
CA ALA A 130 30.28 12.84 -12.46
C ALA A 130 29.03 13.38 -11.73
N LYS A 131 28.58 14.60 -12.10
CA LYS A 131 27.21 15.08 -11.90
C LYS A 131 26.29 14.43 -12.95
N GLY A 132 25.72 13.27 -12.65
CA GLY A 132 24.76 12.56 -13.50
C GLY A 132 23.87 11.62 -12.69
N PRO A 133 22.74 11.15 -13.24
CA PRO A 133 21.84 10.25 -12.53
C PRO A 133 22.58 8.94 -12.20
N VAL A 134 22.54 8.53 -10.93
CA VAL A 134 23.23 7.35 -10.40
C VAL A 134 22.31 6.14 -10.57
N PRO A 135 22.64 5.18 -11.43
CA PRO A 135 21.80 4.00 -11.60
C PRO A 135 21.98 3.00 -10.46
N GLY A 136 20.92 2.25 -10.18
CA GLY A 136 20.89 1.16 -9.22
C GLY A 136 20.68 -0.21 -9.88
N VAL A 137 20.76 -1.26 -9.07
CA VAL A 137 20.36 -2.61 -9.49
C VAL A 137 18.86 -2.61 -9.74
N GLY A 138 18.43 -3.12 -10.90
CA GLY A 138 17.04 -3.07 -11.38
C GLY A 138 16.76 -1.97 -12.41
N ASP A 139 17.69 -1.04 -12.63
CA ASP A 139 17.51 0.02 -13.63
C ASP A 139 17.83 -0.46 -15.05
N ARG A 140 17.12 0.14 -16.01
CA ARG A 140 17.48 0.08 -17.43
C ARG A 140 18.29 1.32 -17.76
N VAL A 141 19.45 1.15 -18.39
CA VAL A 141 20.33 2.27 -18.75
C VAL A 141 20.71 2.20 -20.22
N LEU A 142 20.83 3.36 -20.86
CA LEU A 142 21.52 3.46 -22.14
C LEU A 142 23.00 3.66 -21.84
N ALA A 143 23.84 2.70 -22.25
CA ALA A 143 25.27 2.72 -21.96
C ALA A 143 26.09 2.70 -23.24
N ARG A 144 27.24 3.37 -23.20
CA ARG A 144 28.31 3.21 -24.18
C ARG A 144 29.23 2.10 -23.71
N VAL A 145 29.39 1.03 -24.49
CA VAL A 145 30.18 -0.15 -24.12
C VAL A 145 31.45 -0.26 -24.93
N PHE A 146 32.48 -0.84 -24.31
CA PHE A 146 33.82 -1.05 -24.82
C PHE A 146 34.23 -2.49 -24.50
N PRO A 147 34.85 -3.23 -25.42
CA PRO A 147 35.43 -4.54 -25.11
C PRO A 147 36.47 -4.41 -23.99
N SER A 148 36.46 -5.33 -23.02
CA SER A 148 37.51 -5.44 -22.00
C SER A 148 38.63 -6.34 -22.49
N GLU A 149 39.86 -6.10 -22.04
CA GLU A 149 41.00 -7.00 -22.32
C GLU A 149 41.00 -8.25 -21.41
N GLU A 150 40.15 -8.27 -20.38
CA GLU A 150 40.00 -9.36 -19.43
C GLU A 150 38.84 -10.30 -19.82
N GLY A 151 39.14 -11.36 -20.58
CA GLY A 151 38.22 -12.47 -20.83
C GLY A 151 37.37 -12.35 -22.10
N ASP A 152 37.12 -13.49 -22.73
CA ASP A 152 36.33 -13.60 -23.96
C ASP A 152 34.86 -13.24 -23.65
N GLY A 153 34.35 -12.14 -24.22
CA GLY A 153 32.97 -11.67 -24.04
C GLY A 153 32.72 -10.65 -22.92
N ALA A 154 33.74 -10.18 -22.21
CA ALA A 154 33.61 -9.15 -21.17
C ALA A 154 33.64 -7.73 -21.74
N TYR A 155 32.73 -6.86 -21.30
CA TYR A 155 32.66 -5.46 -21.71
C TYR A 155 32.72 -4.53 -20.50
N THR A 156 33.28 -3.33 -20.71
CA THR A 156 33.14 -2.21 -19.77
C THR A 156 32.20 -1.16 -20.35
N GLY A 157 31.42 -0.49 -19.50
CA GLY A 157 30.42 0.46 -19.96
C GLY A 157 30.40 1.77 -19.18
N ARG A 158 30.04 2.86 -19.87
CA ARG A 158 29.72 4.15 -19.26
C ARG A 158 28.26 4.50 -19.49
N VAL A 159 27.57 4.85 -18.41
CA VAL A 159 26.15 5.22 -18.44
C VAL A 159 25.99 6.55 -19.16
N ILE A 160 25.15 6.59 -20.20
CA ILE A 160 24.78 7.82 -20.91
C ILE A 160 23.55 8.44 -20.22
N ARG A 161 22.54 7.63 -19.93
CA ARG A 161 21.32 8.03 -19.20
C ARG A 161 20.59 6.82 -18.63
N ILE A 162 19.85 7.03 -17.54
CA ILE A 162 18.86 6.05 -17.05
C ILE A 162 17.64 6.12 -17.97
N LEU A 163 17.14 4.97 -18.40
CA LEU A 163 15.91 4.84 -19.17
C LEU A 163 14.76 4.57 -18.21
N GLU A 164 13.63 5.24 -18.43
CA GLU A 164 12.42 5.01 -17.66
C GLU A 164 11.99 3.53 -17.74
N LYS A 165 11.42 3.02 -16.63
CA LYS A 165 10.77 1.70 -16.59
C LYS A 165 9.74 1.60 -17.72
N ARG A 166 9.38 0.35 -18.10
CA ARG A 166 8.26 0.08 -19.02
C ARG A 166 7.09 1.00 -18.64
N ARG A 167 6.56 1.75 -19.62
CA ARG A 167 5.51 2.74 -19.36
C ARG A 167 4.34 2.04 -18.71
N GLU A 168 3.94 2.51 -17.54
CA GLU A 168 2.79 1.98 -16.82
C GLU A 168 1.55 2.13 -17.72
N ALA A 169 0.75 1.07 -17.75
CA ALA A 169 -0.51 1.11 -18.45
C ALA A 169 -1.43 2.13 -17.79
N ILE A 170 -2.14 2.90 -18.62
CA ILE A 170 -3.07 3.94 -18.19
C ILE A 170 -4.47 3.35 -18.23
N LEU A 171 -5.19 3.48 -17.14
CA LEU A 171 -6.61 3.18 -17.09
C LEU A 171 -7.42 4.39 -17.58
N GLY A 172 -8.38 4.15 -18.46
CA GLY A 172 -9.22 5.23 -18.98
C GLY A 172 -10.52 4.74 -19.60
N LEU A 173 -11.45 5.67 -19.78
CA LEU A 173 -12.73 5.42 -20.43
C LEU A 173 -12.57 5.46 -21.94
N PHE A 174 -12.87 4.36 -22.62
CA PHE A 174 -12.91 4.30 -24.07
C PHE A 174 -14.15 5.03 -24.59
N ARG A 175 -13.94 6.06 -25.41
CA ARG A 175 -15.00 6.83 -26.06
C ARG A 175 -14.93 6.72 -27.58
N VAL A 176 -16.08 6.55 -28.19
CA VAL A 176 -16.28 6.68 -29.63
C VAL A 176 -16.86 8.06 -29.89
N LEU A 177 -16.06 8.98 -30.43
CA LEU A 177 -16.52 10.33 -30.76
C LEU A 177 -17.48 10.31 -31.96
N LYS A 178 -18.28 11.38 -32.10
CA LYS A 178 -19.25 11.53 -33.21
C LYS A 178 -18.61 11.48 -34.61
N ASP A 179 -17.32 11.79 -34.71
CA ASP A 179 -16.53 11.71 -35.95
C ASP A 179 -15.98 10.30 -36.23
N GLY A 180 -16.30 9.32 -35.39
CA GLY A 180 -15.83 7.93 -35.49
C GLY A 180 -14.43 7.70 -34.93
N SER A 181 -13.75 8.72 -34.39
CA SER A 181 -12.45 8.56 -33.76
C SER A 181 -12.55 7.96 -32.35
N PHE A 182 -11.53 7.19 -31.97
CA PHE A 182 -11.47 6.56 -30.65
C PHE A 182 -10.59 7.36 -29.70
N ARG A 183 -11.12 7.61 -28.51
CA ARG A 183 -10.43 8.28 -27.42
C ARG A 183 -10.37 7.40 -26.20
N ILE A 184 -9.33 7.57 -25.40
CA ILE A 184 -9.33 7.12 -24.02
C ILE A 184 -9.18 8.36 -23.15
N ASP A 185 -10.15 8.58 -22.29
CA ASP A 185 -10.06 9.58 -21.23
C ASP A 185 -9.41 8.93 -20.01
N PRO A 186 -8.20 9.33 -19.60
CA PRO A 186 -7.60 8.80 -18.40
C PRO A 186 -8.49 9.04 -17.19
N VAL A 187 -8.60 8.04 -16.31
CA VAL A 187 -9.34 8.22 -15.04
C VAL A 187 -8.61 9.19 -14.11
N GLU A 188 -7.28 9.25 -14.22
CA GLU A 188 -6.44 10.19 -13.48
C GLU A 188 -6.58 11.63 -14.00
N ARG A 189 -6.93 12.56 -13.11
CA ARG A 189 -7.06 13.98 -13.43
C ARG A 189 -5.72 14.57 -13.87
N GLY A 190 -5.75 15.33 -14.96
CA GLY A 190 -4.58 16.06 -15.48
C GLY A 190 -3.74 15.31 -16.51
N LYS A 191 -4.02 14.02 -16.76
CA LYS A 191 -3.45 13.30 -17.91
C LYS A 191 -4.20 13.69 -19.19
N PRO A 192 -3.50 13.88 -20.33
CA PRO A 192 -4.14 14.22 -21.59
C PRO A 192 -4.90 13.01 -22.15
N GLU A 193 -5.97 13.26 -22.89
CA GLU A 193 -6.68 12.24 -23.66
C GLU A 193 -5.74 11.49 -24.61
N LEU A 194 -6.01 10.21 -24.83
CA LEU A 194 -5.24 9.36 -25.74
C LEU A 194 -6.06 9.08 -27.00
N VAL A 195 -5.40 9.10 -28.16
CA VAL A 195 -5.95 8.59 -29.41
C VAL A 195 -5.75 7.07 -29.46
N VAL A 196 -6.76 6.32 -29.87
CA VAL A 196 -6.62 4.90 -30.23
C VAL A 196 -6.88 4.75 -31.72
N ASP A 197 -5.96 4.11 -32.45
CA ASP A 197 -6.21 3.72 -33.83
C ASP A 197 -7.02 2.41 -33.85
N GLU A 198 -7.87 2.17 -34.85
CA GLU A 198 -8.75 0.97 -34.92
C GLU A 198 -8.00 -0.35 -34.68
N ALA A 199 -6.80 -0.49 -35.24
CA ALA A 199 -5.95 -1.67 -35.08
C ALA A 199 -5.57 -1.97 -33.61
N PHE A 200 -5.67 -0.97 -32.73
CA PHE A 200 -5.32 -1.06 -31.32
C PHE A 200 -6.53 -0.95 -30.38
N ARG A 201 -7.75 -1.04 -30.93
CA ARG A 201 -9.00 -0.98 -30.18
C ARG A 201 -9.22 -2.18 -29.27
N ASN A 202 -8.67 -3.34 -29.64
CA ASN A 202 -8.83 -4.61 -28.92
C ASN A 202 -10.30 -4.96 -28.57
N GLY A 203 -11.25 -4.57 -29.43
CA GLY A 203 -12.68 -4.84 -29.24
C GLY A 203 -13.42 -3.91 -28.27
N ALA A 204 -12.77 -2.89 -27.71
CA ALA A 204 -13.39 -1.96 -26.75
C ALA A 204 -14.60 -1.23 -27.34
N LYS A 205 -15.66 -1.11 -26.55
CA LYS A 205 -16.90 -0.39 -26.90
C LYS A 205 -16.94 0.96 -26.21
N ASP A 206 -17.79 1.84 -26.73
CA ASP A 206 -18.05 3.13 -26.09
C ASP A 206 -18.52 2.92 -24.65
N GLY A 207 -17.89 3.60 -23.69
CA GLY A 207 -18.18 3.46 -22.27
C GLY A 207 -17.43 2.34 -21.55
N ASP A 208 -16.60 1.55 -22.25
CA ASP A 208 -15.75 0.55 -21.60
C ASP A 208 -14.58 1.21 -20.86
N LEU A 209 -14.35 0.78 -19.63
CA LEU A 209 -13.11 1.03 -18.92
C LEU A 209 -12.02 0.11 -19.51
N VAL A 210 -10.91 0.70 -19.95
CA VAL A 210 -9.81 -0.01 -20.59
C VAL A 210 -8.48 0.30 -19.94
N GLU A 211 -7.61 -0.70 -19.88
CA GLU A 211 -6.21 -0.55 -19.59
C GLU A 211 -5.44 -0.40 -20.91
N ALA A 212 -4.67 0.68 -21.06
CA ALA A 212 -4.02 1.02 -22.32
C ALA A 212 -2.55 1.40 -22.17
N GLU A 213 -1.71 0.94 -23.08
CA GLU A 213 -0.28 1.27 -23.11
C GLU A 213 -0.04 2.48 -24.04
N PRO A 214 0.59 3.57 -23.56
CA PRO A 214 0.97 4.70 -24.41
C PRO A 214 2.07 4.32 -25.42
N VAL A 215 1.70 4.18 -26.69
CA VAL A 215 2.59 3.75 -27.78
C VAL A 215 3.53 4.89 -28.21
N SER A 216 3.06 6.15 -28.15
CA SER A 216 3.83 7.31 -28.62
C SER A 216 3.36 8.62 -27.97
N LEU A 217 4.28 9.33 -27.30
CA LEU A 217 4.13 10.75 -26.98
C LEU A 217 4.66 11.51 -28.21
N GLY A 218 3.79 11.82 -29.17
CA GLY A 218 4.16 12.69 -30.27
C GLY A 218 4.65 14.05 -29.73
N ARG A 219 5.57 14.72 -30.44
CA ARG A 219 6.00 16.09 -30.08
C ARG A 219 4.85 17.11 -30.15
N TYR A 220 3.79 16.78 -30.89
CA TYR A 220 2.60 17.60 -31.12
C TYR A 220 1.36 16.71 -31.18
N GLY A 221 0.22 17.21 -30.67
CA GLY A 221 -1.06 16.51 -30.66
C GLY A 221 -1.25 15.57 -29.47
N LEU A 222 -2.42 14.94 -29.39
CA LEU A 222 -2.76 14.01 -28.33
C LEU A 222 -1.95 12.71 -28.47
N PRO A 223 -1.44 12.15 -27.35
CA PRO A 223 -0.66 10.91 -27.36
C PRO A 223 -1.48 9.72 -27.90
N ARG A 224 -0.80 8.74 -28.50
CA ARG A 224 -1.43 7.50 -28.98
C ARG A 224 -1.29 6.38 -27.95
N ALA A 225 -2.31 5.55 -27.84
CA ALA A 225 -2.32 4.37 -26.99
C ALA A 225 -2.86 3.14 -27.71
N LYS A 226 -2.51 1.96 -27.17
CA LYS A 226 -3.13 0.69 -27.54
C LYS A 226 -3.89 0.12 -26.36
N VAL A 227 -5.10 -0.37 -26.58
CA VAL A 227 -5.85 -1.08 -25.54
C VAL A 227 -5.19 -2.43 -25.31
N LEU A 228 -4.79 -2.67 -24.06
CA LEU A 228 -4.25 -3.96 -23.61
C LEU A 228 -5.39 -4.88 -23.19
N THR A 229 -6.27 -4.38 -22.34
CA THR A 229 -7.33 -5.18 -21.70
C THR A 229 -8.59 -4.34 -21.55
N ILE A 230 -9.75 -4.93 -21.83
CA ILE A 230 -11.06 -4.36 -21.47
C ILE A 230 -11.37 -4.80 -20.05
N VAL A 231 -11.50 -3.83 -19.14
CA VAL A 231 -11.77 -4.10 -17.72
C VAL A 231 -13.25 -4.39 -17.49
N GLY A 232 -14.12 -3.66 -18.20
CA GLY A 232 -15.58 -3.81 -18.13
C GLY A 232 -16.30 -2.48 -18.37
N SER A 233 -17.63 -2.49 -18.34
CA SER A 233 -18.43 -1.26 -18.34
C SER A 233 -18.29 -0.53 -17.00
N LEU A 234 -18.32 0.81 -16.99
CA LEU A 234 -18.30 1.62 -15.77
C LEU A 234 -19.40 1.27 -14.76
N ALA A 235 -20.53 0.75 -15.25
CA ALA A 235 -21.65 0.30 -14.41
C ALA A 235 -21.35 -1.02 -13.66
N SER A 236 -20.24 -1.69 -13.98
CA SER A 236 -19.83 -2.91 -13.30
C SER A 236 -18.89 -2.59 -12.13
N GLU A 237 -19.11 -3.23 -10.99
CA GLU A 237 -18.22 -3.16 -9.83
C GLU A 237 -16.76 -3.46 -10.15
N LYS A 238 -16.51 -4.42 -11.07
CA LYS A 238 -15.15 -4.77 -11.49
C LYS A 238 -14.38 -3.57 -12.03
N ALA A 239 -15.07 -2.65 -12.72
CA ALA A 239 -14.48 -1.42 -13.21
C ALA A 239 -14.15 -0.47 -12.05
N VAL A 240 -15.07 -0.34 -11.07
CA VAL A 240 -14.90 0.54 -9.90
C VAL A 240 -13.69 0.14 -9.05
N SER A 241 -13.57 -1.15 -8.70
CA SER A 241 -12.43 -1.65 -7.93
C SER A 241 -11.11 -1.48 -8.69
N MET A 242 -11.10 -1.70 -10.01
CA MET A 242 -9.91 -1.49 -10.83
C MET A 242 -9.51 -0.01 -10.91
N ILE A 243 -10.46 0.92 -10.97
CA ILE A 243 -10.18 2.35 -10.87
C ILE A 243 -9.41 2.65 -9.59
N ALA A 244 -9.87 2.14 -8.44
CA ALA A 244 -9.19 2.35 -7.17
C ALA A 244 -7.81 1.68 -7.13
N ILE A 245 -7.69 0.44 -7.65
CA ILE A 245 -6.40 -0.27 -7.74
C ILE A 245 -5.37 0.54 -8.53
N HIS A 246 -5.75 1.11 -9.68
CA HIS A 246 -4.84 1.91 -10.50
C HIS A 246 -4.57 3.29 -9.89
N ALA A 247 -5.60 3.99 -9.41
CA ALA A 247 -5.46 5.33 -8.83
C ALA A 247 -4.52 5.36 -7.61
N HIS A 248 -4.48 4.25 -6.87
CA HIS A 248 -3.63 4.10 -5.69
C HIS A 248 -2.35 3.30 -5.97
N GLU A 249 -2.07 2.89 -7.21
CA GLU A 249 -0.88 2.10 -7.57
C GLU A 249 -0.76 0.80 -6.75
N ILE A 250 -1.89 0.10 -6.53
CA ILE A 250 -1.91 -1.17 -5.79
C ILE A 250 -1.36 -2.29 -6.68
N PRO A 251 -0.27 -2.98 -6.27
CA PRO A 251 0.27 -4.10 -7.03
C PRO A 251 -0.73 -5.27 -7.01
N HIS A 252 -1.37 -5.52 -8.15
CA HIS A 252 -2.38 -6.57 -8.26
C HIS A 252 -1.89 -7.77 -9.10
N ILE A 253 -0.97 -7.56 -10.04
CA ILE A 253 -0.39 -8.62 -10.88
C ILE A 253 0.85 -9.22 -10.21
N PHE A 254 0.88 -10.54 -10.04
CA PHE A 254 2.07 -11.25 -9.56
C PHE A 254 3.10 -11.40 -10.70
N PRO A 255 4.38 -11.07 -10.47
CA PRO A 255 5.44 -11.33 -11.44
C PRO A 255 5.58 -12.84 -11.76
N PRO A 256 5.99 -13.22 -12.99
CA PRO A 256 6.15 -14.62 -13.37
C PRO A 256 7.09 -15.43 -12.46
N GLU A 257 8.16 -14.81 -11.98
CA GLU A 257 9.10 -15.44 -11.05
C GLU A 257 8.47 -15.77 -9.69
N VAL A 258 7.48 -14.98 -9.25
CA VAL A 258 6.76 -15.20 -7.99
C VAL A 258 5.79 -16.38 -8.12
N LEU A 259 5.10 -16.46 -9.26
CA LEU A 259 4.21 -17.58 -9.57
C LEU A 259 5.00 -18.89 -9.72
N ALA A 260 6.13 -18.85 -10.46
CA ALA A 260 7.00 -20.01 -10.61
C ALA A 260 7.56 -20.50 -9.26
N GLU A 261 7.96 -19.59 -8.37
CA GLU A 261 8.35 -19.95 -7.00
C GLU A 261 7.18 -20.59 -6.24
N ALA A 262 5.99 -19.96 -6.25
CA ALA A 262 4.80 -20.49 -5.57
C ALA A 262 4.41 -21.90 -6.02
N ASP A 263 4.48 -22.16 -7.33
CA ASP A 263 4.13 -23.47 -7.91
C ASP A 263 5.18 -24.55 -7.59
N SER A 264 6.44 -24.15 -7.41
CA SER A 264 7.54 -25.07 -7.06
C SER A 264 7.53 -25.52 -5.60
N VAL A 265 6.87 -24.77 -4.72
CA VAL A 265 6.83 -25.04 -3.28
C VAL A 265 5.86 -26.17 -2.97
N GLY A 266 6.36 -27.19 -2.27
CA GLY A 266 5.59 -28.32 -1.76
C GLY A 266 5.14 -28.15 -0.31
N PRO A 267 4.24 -29.03 0.20
CA PRO A 267 3.81 -29.02 1.58
C PRO A 267 4.96 -29.36 2.54
N VAL A 268 4.95 -28.72 3.71
CA VAL A 268 5.96 -28.92 4.77
C VAL A 268 5.67 -30.18 5.57
N SER A 269 6.71 -30.94 5.93
CA SER A 269 6.58 -32.17 6.73
C SER A 269 6.53 -31.90 8.24
N LEU A 270 6.26 -32.94 9.03
CA LEU A 270 6.29 -32.90 10.50
C LEU A 270 7.70 -32.66 11.10
N SER A 271 8.77 -32.79 10.30
CA SER A 271 10.15 -32.68 10.81
C SER A 271 10.42 -31.32 11.45
N GLY A 272 10.93 -31.33 12.69
CA GLY A 272 11.22 -30.12 13.46
C GLY A 272 9.99 -29.43 14.05
N ARG A 273 8.84 -30.14 14.11
CA ARG A 273 7.57 -29.63 14.63
C ARG A 273 6.98 -30.59 15.65
N GLU A 274 6.23 -30.04 16.60
CA GLU A 274 5.39 -30.84 17.49
C GLU A 274 4.15 -31.36 16.75
N ASP A 275 3.68 -32.55 17.09
CA ASP A 275 2.48 -33.14 16.50
C ASP A 275 1.24 -32.80 17.33
N TRP A 276 0.43 -31.87 16.83
CA TRP A 276 -0.82 -31.42 17.45
C TRP A 276 -2.04 -31.83 16.62
N ARG A 277 -1.92 -32.82 15.72
CA ARG A 277 -3.02 -33.27 14.85
C ARG A 277 -4.19 -33.91 15.59
N THR A 278 -4.02 -34.24 16.87
CA THR A 278 -5.05 -34.80 17.76
C THR A 278 -5.72 -33.75 18.65
N LEU A 279 -5.16 -32.54 18.75
CA LEU A 279 -5.79 -31.43 19.47
C LEU A 279 -6.96 -30.89 18.64
N PRO A 280 -8.19 -30.78 19.19
CA PRO A 280 -9.38 -30.44 18.40
C PRO A 280 -9.47 -28.92 18.15
N LEU A 281 -8.51 -28.40 17.39
CA LEU A 281 -8.48 -27.02 16.90
C LEU A 281 -9.56 -26.81 15.84
N VAL A 282 -10.25 -25.67 15.89
CA VAL A 282 -11.26 -25.27 14.89
C VAL A 282 -10.96 -23.90 14.33
N THR A 283 -11.37 -23.64 13.09
CA THR A 283 -11.34 -22.29 12.50
C THR A 283 -12.75 -21.69 12.54
N ILE A 284 -12.87 -20.39 12.85
CA ILE A 284 -14.16 -19.68 12.91
C ILE A 284 -14.02 -18.37 12.14
N ASP A 285 -14.65 -18.31 10.96
CA ASP A 285 -14.40 -17.27 9.96
C ASP A 285 -15.69 -16.80 9.27
N PRO A 286 -15.64 -15.76 8.43
CA PRO A 286 -16.72 -15.48 7.49
C PRO A 286 -16.96 -16.67 6.54
N PRO A 287 -18.22 -16.94 6.13
CA PRO A 287 -18.54 -18.10 5.30
C PRO A 287 -17.85 -18.10 3.93
N ASP A 288 -17.51 -16.91 3.42
CA ASP A 288 -16.83 -16.63 2.16
C ASP A 288 -15.29 -16.68 2.27
N ALA A 289 -14.72 -16.79 3.47
CA ALA A 289 -13.27 -16.86 3.67
C ALA A 289 -12.67 -18.15 3.11
N LYS A 290 -11.54 -18.02 2.42
CA LYS A 290 -10.77 -19.14 1.83
C LYS A 290 -9.39 -19.31 2.45
N ASP A 291 -8.89 -18.26 3.08
CA ASP A 291 -7.57 -18.09 3.68
C ASP A 291 -7.67 -18.05 5.21
N HIS A 292 -7.97 -19.21 5.81
CA HIS A 292 -7.98 -19.39 7.26
C HIS A 292 -6.57 -19.24 7.87
N ASP A 293 -6.30 -18.09 8.50
CA ASP A 293 -5.04 -17.76 9.18
C ASP A 293 -4.93 -18.44 10.55
N ASP A 294 -6.04 -18.51 11.31
CA ASP A 294 -6.05 -18.89 12.71
C ASP A 294 -6.99 -20.05 13.03
N ALA A 295 -6.57 -20.86 14.00
CA ALA A 295 -7.38 -21.91 14.60
C ALA A 295 -7.28 -21.84 16.14
N VAL A 296 -8.38 -22.11 16.82
CA VAL A 296 -8.52 -21.92 18.26
C VAL A 296 -8.97 -23.19 18.97
N HIS A 297 -8.53 -23.35 20.20
CA HIS A 297 -8.97 -24.36 21.16
C HIS A 297 -8.89 -23.77 22.57
N ALA A 298 -9.76 -24.21 23.48
CA ALA A 298 -9.66 -23.84 24.88
C ALA A 298 -10.03 -25.00 25.80
N GLU A 299 -9.43 -25.03 26.98
CA GLU A 299 -9.69 -25.99 28.03
C GLU A 299 -9.66 -25.31 29.40
N GLN A 300 -10.22 -25.94 30.43
CA GLN A 300 -10.05 -25.48 31.80
C GLN A 300 -8.62 -25.76 32.27
N ASP A 301 -8.06 -24.87 33.09
CA ASP A 301 -6.79 -25.16 33.75
C ASP A 301 -7.02 -26.14 34.92
N THR A 302 -6.34 -27.28 34.86
CA THR A 302 -6.44 -28.34 35.88
C THR A 302 -5.45 -28.12 37.03
N GLU A 303 -4.60 -27.08 36.98
CA GLU A 303 -3.66 -26.79 38.08
C GLU A 303 -4.41 -26.33 39.35
N GLU A 304 -4.14 -27.00 40.47
CA GLU A 304 -4.75 -26.69 41.78
C GLU A 304 -4.53 -25.23 42.24
N LYS A 305 -3.45 -24.61 41.78
CA LYS A 305 -3.10 -23.20 42.06
C LYS A 305 -3.85 -22.19 41.18
N ASN A 306 -4.59 -22.65 40.16
CA ASN A 306 -5.32 -21.83 39.21
C ASN A 306 -6.76 -22.34 38.98
N LYS A 307 -7.47 -22.67 40.06
CA LYS A 307 -8.86 -23.12 39.99
C LYS A 307 -9.75 -22.12 39.26
N GLY A 308 -10.52 -22.62 38.29
CA GLY A 308 -11.38 -21.77 37.45
C GLY A 308 -10.62 -20.95 36.41
N GLY A 309 -9.30 -21.13 36.30
CA GLY A 309 -8.50 -20.62 35.20
C GLY A 309 -8.78 -21.39 33.90
N VAL A 310 -8.29 -20.83 32.80
CA VAL A 310 -8.47 -21.41 31.46
C VAL A 310 -7.17 -21.36 30.69
N ILE A 311 -7.07 -22.27 29.73
CA ILE A 311 -5.95 -22.38 28.81
C ILE A 311 -6.51 -22.17 27.41
N VAL A 312 -5.97 -21.17 26.72
CA VAL A 312 -6.35 -20.82 25.35
C VAL A 312 -5.18 -21.13 24.44
N THR A 313 -5.45 -21.90 23.40
CA THR A 313 -4.49 -22.25 22.36
C THR A 313 -4.92 -21.58 21.06
N VAL A 314 -3.99 -20.84 20.46
CA VAL A 314 -4.17 -20.21 19.15
C VAL A 314 -3.07 -20.72 18.23
N ALA A 315 -3.43 -21.36 17.13
CA ALA A 315 -2.52 -21.83 16.10
C ALA A 315 -2.65 -20.95 14.86
N ILE A 316 -1.54 -20.36 14.40
CA ILE A 316 -1.52 -19.46 13.24
C ILE A 316 -0.76 -20.11 12.09
N ALA A 317 -1.27 -19.99 10.86
CA ALA A 317 -0.62 -20.48 9.65
C ALA A 317 0.86 -20.09 9.59
N ASP A 318 1.74 -21.08 9.41
CA ASP A 318 3.20 -20.88 9.37
C ASP A 318 3.66 -20.43 7.98
N VAL A 319 3.35 -19.18 7.64
CA VAL A 319 3.70 -18.59 6.33
C VAL A 319 5.22 -18.47 6.16
N ALA A 320 5.97 -18.26 7.25
CA ALA A 320 7.43 -18.19 7.22
C ALA A 320 8.08 -19.48 6.69
N ALA A 321 7.42 -20.64 6.85
CA ALA A 321 7.87 -21.90 6.29
C ALA A 321 7.91 -21.90 4.75
N TYR A 322 7.03 -21.13 4.11
CA TYR A 322 6.88 -21.08 2.65
C TYR A 322 7.49 -19.82 2.03
N VAL A 323 7.38 -18.68 2.72
CA VAL A 323 7.89 -17.39 2.24
C VAL A 323 9.21 -17.09 2.95
N ARG A 324 10.34 -17.43 2.31
CA ARG A 324 11.69 -17.31 2.89
C ARG A 324 12.28 -15.92 2.68
N PRO A 325 13.03 -15.36 3.66
CA PRO A 325 13.68 -14.06 3.52
C PRO A 325 14.44 -13.89 2.21
N GLY A 326 14.14 -12.80 1.50
CA GLY A 326 14.80 -12.44 0.26
C GLY A 326 14.37 -13.24 -0.97
N SER A 327 13.39 -14.15 -0.88
CA SER A 327 12.84 -14.86 -2.04
C SER A 327 11.99 -13.95 -2.95
N ALA A 328 11.52 -14.43 -4.11
CA ALA A 328 10.63 -13.63 -4.96
C ALA A 328 9.27 -13.43 -4.28
N LEU A 329 8.74 -14.48 -3.63
CA LEU A 329 7.54 -14.38 -2.79
C LEU A 329 7.70 -13.31 -1.71
N ASP A 330 8.82 -13.31 -0.99
CA ASP A 330 9.07 -12.36 0.09
C ASP A 330 9.14 -10.90 -0.38
N ARG A 331 9.89 -10.65 -1.46
CA ARG A 331 10.01 -9.29 -2.02
C ARG A 331 8.67 -8.75 -2.52
N GLU A 332 7.84 -9.60 -3.14
CA GLU A 332 6.51 -9.19 -3.60
C GLU A 332 5.54 -9.01 -2.42
N ALA A 333 5.61 -9.88 -1.39
CA ALA A 333 4.82 -9.73 -0.18
C ALA A 333 5.14 -8.43 0.56
N LEU A 334 6.42 -8.06 0.69
CA LEU A 334 6.84 -6.77 1.26
C LEU A 334 6.31 -5.59 0.43
N LYS A 335 6.42 -5.66 -0.90
CA LYS A 335 5.96 -4.60 -1.82
C LYS A 335 4.45 -4.38 -1.73
N ARG A 336 3.67 -5.46 -1.55
CA ARG A 336 2.22 -5.40 -1.34
C ARG A 336 1.89 -4.93 0.09
N GLY A 337 2.63 -5.42 1.08
CA GLY A 337 2.53 -5.12 2.50
C GLY A 337 1.33 -5.77 3.20
N ASN A 338 0.16 -5.74 2.55
CA ASN A 338 -1.06 -6.39 3.02
C ASN A 338 -1.99 -6.75 1.85
N SER A 339 -2.92 -7.68 2.08
CA SER A 339 -4.06 -7.89 1.17
C SER A 339 -5.00 -6.68 1.20
N VAL A 340 -5.69 -6.41 0.10
CA VAL A 340 -6.69 -5.33 -0.04
C VAL A 340 -8.06 -5.95 -0.36
N TYR A 341 -9.10 -5.54 0.38
CA TYR A 341 -10.42 -6.15 0.35
C TYR A 341 -11.44 -5.20 -0.30
N PHE A 342 -11.71 -5.41 -1.58
CA PHE A 342 -12.79 -4.73 -2.29
C PHE A 342 -14.10 -5.53 -2.16
N PRO A 343 -15.27 -4.90 -2.38
CA PRO A 343 -16.55 -5.61 -2.32
C PRO A 343 -16.66 -6.82 -3.27
N ASP A 344 -16.06 -6.80 -4.47
CA ASP A 344 -16.10 -7.93 -5.43
C ASP A 344 -14.95 -8.91 -5.23
N ARG A 345 -13.82 -8.43 -4.74
CA ARG A 345 -12.55 -9.15 -4.87
C ARG A 345 -11.58 -8.83 -3.76
N VAL A 346 -10.64 -9.74 -3.58
CA VAL A 346 -9.44 -9.52 -2.79
C VAL A 346 -8.26 -9.38 -3.73
N VAL A 347 -7.41 -8.38 -3.50
CA VAL A 347 -6.06 -8.33 -4.06
C VAL A 347 -5.13 -8.91 -3.00
N PRO A 348 -4.71 -10.18 -3.13
CA PRO A 348 -4.02 -10.86 -2.04
C PRO A 348 -2.55 -10.43 -1.96
N MET A 349 -2.00 -10.45 -0.74
CA MET A 349 -0.56 -10.26 -0.51
C MET A 349 0.28 -11.40 -1.11
N LEU A 350 -0.24 -12.63 -1.04
CA LEU A 350 0.43 -13.85 -1.48
C LEU A 350 -0.38 -14.54 -2.59
N PRO A 351 0.28 -15.27 -3.52
CA PRO A 351 -0.44 -16.07 -4.51
C PRO A 351 -1.36 -17.11 -3.84
N GLU A 352 -2.48 -17.45 -4.49
CA GLU A 352 -3.49 -18.37 -3.95
C GLU A 352 -2.93 -19.75 -3.58
N ARG A 353 -1.92 -20.22 -4.33
CA ARG A 353 -1.19 -21.46 -4.03
C ARG A 353 -0.56 -21.44 -2.64
N ILE A 354 -0.08 -20.28 -2.19
CA ILE A 354 0.46 -20.11 -0.85
C ILE A 354 -0.66 -19.83 0.14
N SER A 355 -1.48 -18.80 -0.09
CA SER A 355 -2.48 -18.34 0.87
C SER A 355 -3.61 -19.35 1.09
N ASN A 356 -4.32 -19.72 0.02
CA ASN A 356 -5.56 -20.49 0.11
C ASN A 356 -5.29 -21.99 0.26
N ASP A 357 -4.14 -22.48 -0.20
CA ASP A 357 -3.83 -23.92 -0.25
C ASP A 357 -2.84 -24.39 0.81
N LEU A 358 -1.56 -23.99 0.72
CA LEU A 358 -0.49 -24.50 1.57
C LEU A 358 -0.50 -23.94 3.01
N CYS A 359 -0.83 -22.65 3.16
CA CYS A 359 -0.87 -21.98 4.47
C CYS A 359 -2.22 -22.12 5.16
N SER A 360 -3.33 -22.00 4.42
CA SER A 360 -4.66 -21.99 5.03
C SER A 360 -4.92 -23.24 5.87
N LEU A 361 -5.39 -23.04 7.09
CA LEU A 361 -5.68 -24.07 8.10
C LEU A 361 -6.98 -24.84 7.79
N ARG A 362 -7.04 -25.43 6.58
CA ARG A 362 -8.20 -26.16 6.06
C ARG A 362 -8.60 -27.31 6.97
N GLU A 363 -9.91 -27.51 7.06
CA GLU A 363 -10.53 -28.64 7.74
C GLU A 363 -9.99 -29.99 7.24
N ASN A 364 -9.70 -30.88 8.19
CA ASN A 364 -9.19 -32.24 7.97
C ASN A 364 -7.86 -32.33 7.19
N ALA A 365 -7.17 -31.21 6.95
CA ALA A 365 -5.88 -31.18 6.28
C ALA A 365 -4.75 -30.93 7.28
N GLU A 366 -3.62 -31.62 7.09
CA GLU A 366 -2.41 -31.37 7.89
C GLU A 366 -1.76 -30.05 7.46
N ARG A 367 -1.57 -29.14 8.42
CA ARG A 367 -1.05 -27.80 8.15
C ARG A 367 0.00 -27.37 9.19
N PRO A 368 1.13 -26.79 8.75
CA PRO A 368 2.11 -26.25 9.66
C PRO A 368 1.58 -24.96 10.29
N ALA A 369 1.78 -24.82 11.60
CA ALA A 369 1.37 -23.63 12.33
C ALA A 369 2.45 -23.18 13.33
N LEU A 370 2.47 -21.89 13.61
CA LEU A 370 3.12 -21.31 14.77
C LEU A 370 2.03 -21.02 15.81
N ALA A 371 2.04 -21.77 16.90
CA ALA A 371 1.01 -21.77 17.91
C ALA A 371 1.48 -21.12 19.21
N VAL A 372 0.54 -20.54 19.94
CA VAL A 372 0.73 -20.02 21.29
C VAL A 372 -0.27 -20.66 22.24
N ARG A 373 0.23 -21.19 23.35
CA ARG A 373 -0.58 -21.68 24.47
C ARG A 373 -0.51 -20.66 25.60
N MET A 374 -1.65 -20.15 26.02
CA MET A 374 -1.77 -19.06 27.01
C MET A 374 -2.61 -19.53 28.19
N VAL A 375 -2.14 -19.25 29.40
CA VAL A 375 -2.82 -19.64 30.64
C VAL A 375 -3.32 -18.38 31.35
N PHE A 376 -4.59 -18.37 31.71
CA PHE A 376 -5.27 -17.25 32.36
C PHE A 376 -5.82 -17.65 33.73
N SER A 377 -5.82 -16.70 34.66
CA SER A 377 -6.53 -16.86 35.94
C SER A 377 -8.04 -16.77 35.77
N SER A 378 -8.77 -17.12 36.83
CA SER A 378 -10.23 -17.02 36.85
C SER A 378 -10.74 -15.58 36.61
N GLU A 379 -9.92 -14.56 36.89
CA GLU A 379 -10.21 -13.14 36.67
C GLU A 379 -9.82 -12.64 35.26
N GLY A 380 -9.32 -13.52 34.39
CA GLY A 380 -8.88 -13.16 33.04
C GLY A 380 -7.50 -12.53 32.97
N ARG A 381 -6.68 -12.63 34.04
CA ARG A 381 -5.29 -12.17 34.00
C ARG A 381 -4.41 -13.23 33.34
N LYS A 382 -3.65 -12.87 32.30
CA LYS A 382 -2.66 -13.77 31.71
C LYS A 382 -1.56 -14.10 32.71
N LEU A 383 -1.35 -15.37 32.99
CA LEU A 383 -0.36 -15.88 33.95
C LEU A 383 0.96 -16.23 33.26
N ARG A 384 0.89 -16.96 32.14
CA ARG A 384 2.05 -17.40 31.35
C ARG A 384 1.62 -17.76 29.93
N HIS A 385 2.59 -17.86 29.03
CA HIS A 385 2.40 -18.38 27.68
C HIS A 385 3.66 -19.07 27.15
N SER A 386 3.49 -19.89 26.12
CA SER A 386 4.59 -20.54 25.40
C SER A 386 4.27 -20.63 23.90
N PHE A 387 5.29 -20.45 23.06
CA PHE A 387 5.19 -20.57 21.61
C PHE A 387 5.73 -21.92 21.15
N HIS A 388 5.04 -22.51 20.18
CA HIS A 388 5.31 -23.85 19.68
C HIS A 388 5.22 -23.84 18.15
N ARG A 389 6.14 -24.52 17.49
CA ARG A 389 6.06 -24.73 16.05
C ARG A 389 5.54 -26.13 15.78
N VAL A 390 4.38 -26.23 15.15
CA VAL A 390 3.54 -27.44 15.20
C VAL A 390 3.08 -27.86 13.81
N MET A 391 2.63 -29.12 13.72
CA MET A 391 1.76 -29.61 12.67
C MET A 391 0.38 -29.85 13.29
N MET A 392 -0.66 -29.23 12.73
CA MET A 392 -2.03 -29.36 13.21
C MET A 392 -2.96 -29.92 12.14
N ARG A 393 -4.17 -30.30 12.56
CA ARG A 393 -5.27 -30.66 11.66
C ARG A 393 -6.55 -30.07 12.24
N SER A 394 -7.15 -29.09 11.56
CA SER A 394 -8.40 -28.50 12.01
C SER A 394 -9.51 -29.55 11.94
N VAL A 395 -10.27 -29.72 13.02
CA VAL A 395 -11.37 -30.71 13.07
C VAL A 395 -12.65 -30.17 12.44
N ALA A 396 -12.78 -28.84 12.30
CA ALA A 396 -13.90 -28.20 11.63
C ALA A 396 -13.58 -26.76 11.19
N ARG A 397 -14.09 -26.38 10.02
CA ARG A 397 -14.26 -24.99 9.57
C ARG A 397 -15.67 -24.53 9.89
N LEU A 398 -15.82 -23.54 10.76
CA LEU A 398 -17.12 -23.01 11.18
C LEU A 398 -17.29 -21.57 10.70
N ALA A 399 -18.54 -21.19 10.37
CA ALA A 399 -18.88 -19.78 10.17
C ALA A 399 -19.22 -19.11 11.53
N TYR A 400 -18.96 -17.80 11.67
CA TYR A 400 -19.33 -17.07 12.89
C TYR A 400 -20.78 -17.28 13.32
N GLY A 401 -21.72 -17.15 12.37
CA GLY A 401 -23.15 -17.34 12.64
C GLY A 401 -23.51 -18.79 13.02
N GLN A 402 -22.78 -19.77 12.46
CA GLN A 402 -22.96 -21.19 12.75
C GLN A 402 -22.50 -21.53 14.18
N ALA A 403 -21.31 -21.06 14.58
CA ALA A 403 -20.79 -21.25 15.93
C ALA A 403 -21.66 -20.54 16.98
N GLN A 404 -22.14 -19.33 16.68
CA GLN A 404 -23.06 -18.59 17.54
C GLN A 404 -24.38 -19.34 17.70
N ALA A 405 -25.00 -19.78 16.61
CA ALA A 405 -26.27 -20.51 16.65
C ALA A 405 -26.18 -21.79 17.50
N ALA A 406 -25.06 -22.52 17.40
CA ALA A 406 -24.82 -23.71 18.21
C ALA A 406 -24.79 -23.41 19.71
N ILE A 407 -24.10 -22.35 20.13
CA ILE A 407 -24.05 -21.90 21.52
C ILE A 407 -25.41 -21.38 22.01
N ASP A 408 -26.19 -20.77 21.12
CA ASP A 408 -27.55 -20.29 21.40
C ASP A 408 -28.59 -21.44 21.43
N GLY A 409 -28.15 -22.69 21.38
CA GLY A 409 -29.00 -23.88 21.51
C GLY A 409 -29.61 -24.38 20.19
N LYS A 410 -29.07 -23.96 19.05
CA LYS A 410 -29.46 -24.42 17.70
C LYS A 410 -28.26 -24.98 16.93
N PRO A 411 -27.61 -26.05 17.43
CA PRO A 411 -26.55 -26.73 16.72
C PRO A 411 -27.07 -27.39 15.44
N ASP A 412 -26.18 -27.51 14.46
CA ASP A 412 -26.36 -28.27 13.22
C ASP A 412 -25.52 -29.56 13.24
N GLU A 413 -25.61 -30.36 12.18
CA GLU A 413 -24.90 -31.65 12.09
C GLU A 413 -23.38 -31.55 12.32
N LYS A 414 -22.78 -30.39 12.01
CA LYS A 414 -21.34 -30.15 12.13
C LYS A 414 -20.95 -29.68 13.52
N THR A 415 -21.78 -28.85 14.14
CA THR A 415 -21.51 -28.23 15.45
C THR A 415 -22.00 -29.07 16.62
N GLU A 416 -23.01 -29.92 16.44
CA GLU A 416 -23.54 -30.83 17.47
C GLU A 416 -22.42 -31.67 18.14
N PRO A 417 -21.52 -32.35 17.40
CA PRO A 417 -20.47 -33.18 18.02
C PRO A 417 -19.38 -32.36 18.73
N LEU A 418 -19.29 -31.05 18.42
CA LEU A 418 -18.26 -30.13 18.91
C LEU A 418 -18.77 -29.25 20.06
N LEU A 419 -20.07 -29.24 20.32
CA LEU A 419 -20.71 -28.29 21.22
C LEU A 419 -20.14 -28.36 22.63
N GLU A 420 -20.15 -29.56 23.24
CA GLU A 420 -19.67 -29.76 24.62
C GLU A 420 -18.15 -29.74 24.75
N THR A 421 -17.45 -30.26 23.74
CA THR A 421 -16.01 -30.55 23.83
C THR A 421 -15.12 -29.43 23.30
N VAL A 422 -15.65 -28.56 22.43
CA VAL A 422 -14.89 -27.48 21.79
C VAL A 422 -15.57 -26.13 21.98
N LEU A 423 -16.83 -25.98 21.56
CA LEU A 423 -17.49 -24.67 21.54
C LEU A 423 -17.75 -24.11 22.94
N LYS A 424 -18.35 -24.89 23.84
CA LYS A 424 -18.58 -24.42 25.23
C LYS A 424 -17.28 -24.07 25.97
N PRO A 425 -16.20 -24.86 25.88
CA PRO A 425 -14.90 -24.45 26.41
C PRO A 425 -14.37 -23.13 25.85
N LEU A 426 -14.50 -22.89 24.54
CA LEU A 426 -14.13 -21.61 23.92
C LEU A 426 -14.93 -20.44 24.52
N TRP A 427 -16.25 -20.59 24.65
CA TRP A 427 -17.10 -19.55 25.26
C TRP A 427 -16.84 -19.34 26.74
N ASN A 428 -16.53 -20.40 27.49
CA ASN A 428 -16.12 -20.29 28.89
C ASN A 428 -14.81 -19.50 29.01
N ALA A 429 -13.83 -19.78 28.15
CA ALA A 429 -12.59 -19.02 28.12
C ALA A 429 -12.83 -17.56 27.69
N TYR A 430 -13.71 -17.30 26.71
CA TYR A 430 -14.12 -15.94 26.35
C TYR A 430 -14.72 -15.18 27.53
N ALA A 431 -15.61 -15.79 28.31
CA ALA A 431 -16.19 -15.17 29.50
C ALA A 431 -15.12 -14.82 30.56
N VAL A 432 -14.11 -15.67 30.73
CA VAL A 432 -12.95 -15.40 31.61
C VAL A 432 -12.13 -14.23 31.09
N LEU A 433 -11.76 -14.24 29.80
CA LEU A 433 -10.99 -13.16 29.18
C LEU A 433 -11.78 -11.84 29.15
N GLY A 434 -13.10 -11.89 29.06
CA GLY A 434 -14.00 -10.73 29.16
C GLY A 434 -13.87 -9.97 30.49
N ARG A 435 -13.63 -10.68 31.60
CA ARG A 435 -13.31 -10.06 32.90
C ARG A 435 -11.97 -9.31 32.85
N GLY A 436 -10.96 -9.93 32.26
CA GLY A 436 -9.65 -9.32 32.04
C GLY A 436 -9.71 -8.08 31.14
N ARG A 437 -10.48 -8.15 30.04
CA ARG A 437 -10.72 -7.02 29.14
C ARG A 437 -11.43 -5.88 29.86
N SER A 438 -12.44 -6.17 30.67
CA SER A 438 -13.17 -5.17 31.45
C SER A 438 -12.24 -4.45 32.44
N ALA A 439 -11.38 -5.20 33.14
CA ALA A 439 -10.36 -4.62 34.03
C ALA A 439 -9.28 -3.82 33.29
N ARG A 440 -9.03 -4.14 32.01
CA ARG A 440 -8.10 -3.40 31.13
C ARG A 440 -8.71 -2.09 30.62
N GLU A 441 -10.03 -1.95 30.53
CA GLU A 441 -10.72 -0.73 30.05
C GLU A 441 -10.15 -0.18 28.71
N PRO A 442 -10.21 -0.94 27.59
CA PRO A 442 -9.91 -0.39 26.27
C PRO A 442 -10.94 0.71 25.90
N LEU A 443 -10.63 1.51 24.88
CA LEU A 443 -11.55 2.55 24.41
C LEU A 443 -12.83 1.91 23.82
N GLU A 444 -13.98 2.31 24.34
CA GLU A 444 -15.29 1.72 23.98
C GLU A 444 -16.04 2.60 22.98
N LEU A 445 -15.52 2.66 21.75
CA LEU A 445 -16.25 3.26 20.63
C LEU A 445 -16.96 2.15 19.85
N ASP A 446 -18.28 2.23 19.79
CA ASP A 446 -19.08 1.36 18.92
C ASP A 446 -19.25 2.02 17.56
N LEU A 447 -18.64 1.43 16.54
CA LEU A 447 -18.71 1.93 15.16
C LEU A 447 -19.37 0.84 14.31
N PRO A 448 -20.58 1.09 13.77
CA PRO A 448 -21.24 0.12 12.92
C PRO A 448 -20.45 -0.05 11.63
N GLU A 449 -19.96 -1.26 11.39
CA GLU A 449 -19.38 -1.66 10.11
C GLU A 449 -20.50 -1.91 9.11
N ARG A 450 -20.37 -1.37 7.89
CA ARG A 450 -21.36 -1.55 6.82
C ARG A 450 -20.81 -2.52 5.79
N LYS A 451 -21.65 -3.45 5.33
CA LYS A 451 -21.34 -4.39 4.25
C LYS A 451 -22.24 -4.10 3.04
N ILE A 452 -21.62 -3.91 1.88
CA ILE A 452 -22.33 -3.82 0.60
C ILE A 452 -22.63 -5.24 0.12
N LEU A 453 -23.90 -5.51 -0.19
CA LEU A 453 -24.31 -6.72 -0.88
C LEU A 453 -24.52 -6.40 -2.36
N LEU A 454 -23.99 -7.25 -3.22
CA LEU A 454 -23.95 -7.05 -4.66
C LEU A 454 -24.84 -8.07 -5.35
N LYS A 455 -25.44 -7.65 -6.47
CA LYS A 455 -26.19 -8.52 -7.37
C LYS A 455 -25.22 -9.34 -8.24
N PRO A 456 -25.68 -10.43 -8.88
CA PRO A 456 -24.84 -11.21 -9.79
C PRO A 456 -24.25 -10.43 -10.97
N ASP A 457 -24.86 -9.29 -11.35
CA ASP A 457 -24.35 -8.39 -12.39
C ASP A 457 -23.28 -7.39 -11.89
N GLY A 458 -22.95 -7.42 -10.59
CA GLY A 458 -21.97 -6.54 -9.96
C GLY A 458 -22.52 -5.16 -9.59
N THR A 459 -23.84 -4.94 -9.66
CA THR A 459 -24.46 -3.72 -9.13
C THR A 459 -24.80 -3.88 -7.65
N VAL A 460 -24.92 -2.76 -6.92
CA VAL A 460 -25.31 -2.80 -5.51
C VAL A 460 -26.76 -3.29 -5.38
N ASP A 461 -26.97 -4.33 -4.57
CA ASP A 461 -28.29 -4.79 -4.13
C ASP A 461 -28.79 -3.93 -2.97
N ARG A 462 -28.03 -3.94 -1.87
CA ARG A 462 -28.33 -3.17 -0.65
C ARG A 462 -27.10 -3.04 0.24
N VAL A 463 -27.15 -2.07 1.16
CA VAL A 463 -26.17 -1.92 2.25
C VAL A 463 -26.79 -2.44 3.54
N ILE A 464 -26.03 -3.23 4.30
CA ILE A 464 -26.46 -3.76 5.59
C ILE A 464 -25.44 -3.46 6.68
N VAL A 465 -25.89 -3.36 7.93
CA VAL A 465 -25.03 -3.36 9.12
C VAL A 465 -25.15 -4.75 9.75
N PRO A 466 -24.18 -5.67 9.53
CA PRO A 466 -24.23 -6.99 10.14
C PRO A 466 -24.16 -6.91 11.67
N PRO A 467 -24.84 -7.82 12.39
CA PRO A 467 -24.77 -7.86 13.84
C PRO A 467 -23.37 -8.29 14.32
N ARG A 468 -22.84 -7.60 15.32
CA ARG A 468 -21.58 -7.98 15.99
C ARG A 468 -21.82 -9.08 17.03
N LEU A 469 -21.83 -10.33 16.56
CA LEU A 469 -22.00 -11.54 17.38
C LEU A 469 -20.87 -11.75 18.41
N ASP A 470 -21.14 -12.50 19.48
CA ASP A 470 -20.13 -12.86 20.48
C ASP A 470 -19.06 -13.79 19.91
N ALA A 471 -19.39 -14.63 18.92
CA ALA A 471 -18.40 -15.40 18.16
C ALA A 471 -17.30 -14.51 17.55
N HIS A 472 -17.64 -13.30 17.04
CA HIS A 472 -16.63 -12.36 16.54
C HIS A 472 -15.73 -11.84 17.66
N LYS A 473 -16.34 -11.42 18.78
CA LYS A 473 -15.62 -10.86 19.95
C LYS A 473 -14.72 -11.90 20.61
N LEU A 474 -15.12 -13.17 20.59
CA LEU A 474 -14.35 -14.30 21.09
C LEU A 474 -13.03 -14.45 20.33
N ILE A 475 -13.12 -14.55 19.00
CA ILE A 475 -11.93 -14.65 18.14
C ILE A 475 -11.08 -13.39 18.30
N GLU A 476 -11.69 -12.21 18.27
CA GLU A 476 -11.01 -10.93 18.47
C GLU A 476 -10.17 -10.90 19.76
N GLU A 477 -10.73 -11.26 20.92
CA GLU A 477 -10.00 -11.23 22.19
C GLU A 477 -8.91 -12.30 22.25
N PHE A 478 -9.11 -13.49 21.68
CA PHE A 478 -8.08 -14.53 21.62
C PHE A 478 -6.88 -14.07 20.77
N MET A 479 -7.16 -13.45 19.61
CA MET A 479 -6.12 -12.90 18.75
C MET A 479 -5.37 -11.74 19.43
N ILE A 480 -6.09 -10.85 20.15
CA ILE A 480 -5.46 -9.76 20.91
C ILE A 480 -4.48 -10.33 21.95
N GLN A 481 -4.87 -11.37 22.69
CA GLN A 481 -3.98 -11.97 23.70
C GLN A 481 -2.78 -12.68 23.06
N ALA A 482 -2.97 -13.36 21.93
CA ALA A 482 -1.87 -13.97 21.17
C ALA A 482 -0.86 -12.91 20.67
N ASN A 483 -1.37 -11.80 20.16
CA ASN A 483 -0.57 -10.64 19.74
C ASN A 483 0.23 -10.02 20.91
N VAL A 484 -0.36 -9.91 22.10
CA VAL A 484 0.34 -9.47 23.32
C VAL A 484 1.43 -10.47 23.70
N ALA A 485 1.13 -11.78 23.68
CA ALA A 485 2.09 -12.84 24.00
C ALA A 485 3.29 -12.85 23.05
N ALA A 486 3.08 -12.57 21.76
CA ALA A 486 4.15 -12.45 20.78
C ALA A 486 5.10 -11.29 21.13
N ALA A 487 4.54 -10.10 21.38
CA ALA A 487 5.32 -8.93 21.76
C ALA A 487 6.11 -9.16 23.06
N GLU A 488 5.48 -9.74 24.08
CA GLU A 488 6.16 -10.04 25.35
C GLU A 488 7.31 -11.04 25.20
N THR A 489 7.12 -12.08 24.39
CA THR A 489 8.18 -13.08 24.14
C THR A 489 9.39 -12.45 23.49
N LEU A 490 9.18 -11.63 22.45
CA LEU A 490 10.25 -10.99 21.70
C LEU A 490 10.99 -9.94 22.55
N GLU A 491 10.26 -9.14 23.33
CA GLU A 491 10.87 -8.22 24.31
C GLU A 491 11.72 -8.97 25.35
N ALA A 492 11.21 -10.07 25.92
CA ALA A 492 11.94 -10.87 26.91
C ALA A 492 13.22 -11.51 26.33
N LYS A 493 13.19 -11.85 25.04
CA LYS A 493 14.34 -12.38 24.29
C LYS A 493 15.27 -11.29 23.74
N ARG A 494 14.91 -10.01 23.90
CA ARG A 494 15.63 -8.86 23.32
C ARG A 494 15.76 -8.95 21.79
N GLN A 495 14.79 -9.58 21.14
CA GLN A 495 14.71 -9.65 19.70
C GLN A 495 14.00 -8.38 19.18
N SER A 496 14.56 -7.72 18.18
CA SER A 496 13.86 -6.59 17.55
C SER A 496 12.59 -7.07 16.83
N LEU A 497 11.53 -6.27 16.89
CA LEU A 497 10.24 -6.60 16.29
C LEU A 497 9.54 -5.37 15.72
N ILE A 498 8.41 -5.60 15.05
CA ILE A 498 7.49 -4.56 14.63
C ILE A 498 6.29 -4.57 15.57
N TYR A 499 6.07 -3.45 16.25
CA TYR A 499 4.89 -3.20 17.06
C TYR A 499 3.76 -2.64 16.21
N ARG A 500 2.53 -2.95 16.61
CA ARG A 500 1.35 -2.18 16.21
C ARG A 500 1.11 -1.15 17.30
N VAL A 501 1.48 0.10 17.04
CA VAL A 501 1.40 1.18 18.01
C VAL A 501 0.21 2.09 17.71
N HIS A 502 -0.36 2.65 18.77
CA HIS A 502 -1.43 3.64 18.67
C HIS A 502 -1.16 4.71 19.73
N ASP A 503 -0.74 5.89 19.28
CA ASP A 503 -0.39 6.99 20.17
C ASP A 503 -1.65 7.62 20.79
N GLN A 504 -1.47 8.27 21.95
CA GLN A 504 -2.51 9.12 22.53
C GLN A 504 -2.83 10.30 21.59
N PRO A 505 -4.06 10.84 21.61
CA PRO A 505 -4.39 12.09 20.91
C PRO A 505 -3.32 13.18 21.09
N SER A 506 -2.95 13.87 20.00
CA SER A 506 -1.95 14.95 20.08
C SER A 506 -2.44 16.09 21.01
N LEU A 507 -1.53 16.88 21.58
CA LEU A 507 -1.91 17.99 22.48
C LEU A 507 -2.90 18.97 21.82
N ALA A 508 -2.75 19.23 20.52
CA ALA A 508 -3.69 20.07 19.77
C ALA A 508 -5.08 19.45 19.67
N LYS A 509 -5.17 18.14 19.39
CA LYS A 509 -6.45 17.40 19.35
C LYS A 509 -7.09 17.32 20.74
N GLN A 510 -6.30 17.09 21.79
CA GLN A 510 -6.78 17.09 23.17
C GLN A 510 -7.36 18.45 23.55
N GLU A 511 -6.70 19.55 23.18
CA GLU A 511 -7.18 20.88 23.53
C GLU A 511 -8.44 21.26 22.76
N SER A 512 -8.52 20.91 21.47
CA SER A 512 -9.75 21.04 20.69
C SER A 512 -10.90 20.23 21.31
N LEU A 513 -10.64 19.00 21.75
CA LEU A 513 -11.63 18.18 22.46
C LEU A 513 -12.07 18.83 23.77
N ARG A 514 -11.15 19.40 24.56
CA ARG A 514 -11.49 20.12 25.81
C ARG A 514 -12.34 21.35 25.57
N GLU A 515 -11.99 22.15 24.57
CA GLU A 515 -12.75 23.34 24.18
C GLU A 515 -14.18 22.94 23.78
N PHE A 516 -14.32 21.89 22.97
CA PHE A 516 -15.62 21.34 22.60
C PHE A 516 -16.42 20.84 23.81
N LEU A 517 -15.85 19.97 24.64
CA LEU A 517 -16.54 19.41 25.82
C LEU A 517 -17.02 20.51 26.77
N ALA A 518 -16.25 21.59 26.94
CA ALA A 518 -16.63 22.72 27.76
C ALA A 518 -17.89 23.44 27.25
N THR A 519 -18.19 23.40 25.94
CA THR A 519 -19.41 24.00 25.37
C THR A 519 -20.69 23.26 25.78
N ILE A 520 -20.58 21.97 26.12
CA ILE A 520 -21.69 21.11 26.56
C ILE A 520 -21.62 20.78 28.05
N GLY A 521 -20.83 21.55 28.83
CA GLY A 521 -20.73 21.39 30.28
C GLY A 521 -19.90 20.20 30.75
N LEU A 522 -19.18 19.52 29.84
CA LEU A 522 -18.30 18.41 30.16
C LEU A 522 -16.84 18.89 30.28
N SER A 523 -16.01 18.10 30.97
CA SER A 523 -14.59 18.42 31.08
C SER A 523 -13.74 17.16 30.95
N LEU A 524 -12.58 17.33 30.32
CA LEU A 524 -11.49 16.36 30.34
C LEU A 524 -10.38 16.95 31.24
N ALA A 525 -9.80 16.14 32.12
CA ALA A 525 -8.77 16.59 33.06
C ALA A 525 -7.42 16.91 32.37
N ARG A 526 -6.84 18.08 32.65
CA ARG A 526 -5.55 18.53 32.04
C ARG A 526 -4.33 17.83 32.62
N SER A 527 -4.42 17.35 33.86
CA SER A 527 -3.32 16.78 34.62
C SER A 527 -3.35 15.26 34.60
N GLY A 528 -2.17 14.64 34.46
CA GLY A 528 -1.99 13.19 34.48
C GLY A 528 -1.79 12.60 33.08
N GLN A 529 -1.33 11.34 33.06
CA GLN A 529 -1.24 10.58 31.81
C GLN A 529 -2.64 10.27 31.30
N LEU A 530 -2.92 10.59 30.04
CA LEU A 530 -4.21 10.34 29.43
C LEU A 530 -4.43 8.82 29.31
N ARG A 531 -5.65 8.35 29.61
CA ARG A 531 -6.04 6.94 29.56
C ARG A 531 -7.37 6.78 28.83
N PRO A 532 -7.61 5.64 28.17
CA PRO A 532 -8.91 5.35 27.54
C PRO A 532 -10.09 5.45 28.49
N SER A 533 -9.93 5.05 29.76
CA SER A 533 -11.01 5.15 30.75
C SER A 533 -11.51 6.58 31.02
N HIS A 534 -10.67 7.61 30.81
CA HIS A 534 -11.13 9.00 30.85
C HIS A 534 -12.11 9.33 29.72
N PHE A 535 -11.92 8.72 28.54
CA PHE A 535 -12.85 8.85 27.42
C PHE A 535 -14.10 8.02 27.65
N ASN A 536 -13.97 6.78 28.12
CA ASN A 536 -15.11 5.93 28.44
C ASN A 536 -16.02 6.59 29.49
N GLY A 537 -15.45 7.27 30.50
CA GLY A 537 -16.23 8.05 31.47
C GLY A 537 -17.00 9.22 30.84
N ILE A 538 -16.47 9.86 29.79
CA ILE A 538 -17.17 10.88 29.02
C ILE A 538 -18.28 10.26 28.18
N LEU A 539 -17.99 9.17 27.47
CA LEU A 539 -18.95 8.45 26.65
C LEU A 539 -20.13 7.93 27.49
N ALA A 540 -19.86 7.40 28.68
CA ALA A 540 -20.87 6.96 29.62
C ALA A 540 -21.77 8.09 30.14
N GLN A 541 -21.23 9.31 30.34
CA GLN A 541 -22.03 10.46 30.80
C GLN A 541 -23.01 10.98 29.74
N VAL A 542 -22.72 10.75 28.46
CA VAL A 542 -23.54 11.24 27.35
C VAL A 542 -24.43 10.16 26.75
N SER A 543 -24.30 8.91 27.20
CA SER A 543 -25.10 7.81 26.66
C SER A 543 -26.58 8.03 26.91
N GLY A 544 -27.39 7.90 25.86
CA GLY A 544 -28.83 8.19 25.86
C GLY A 544 -29.19 9.68 25.86
N SER A 545 -28.22 10.59 25.74
CA SER A 545 -28.46 12.03 25.65
C SER A 545 -28.46 12.53 24.20
N ASP A 546 -29.00 13.74 23.98
CA ASP A 546 -28.96 14.43 22.68
C ASP A 546 -27.53 14.72 22.17
N HIS A 547 -26.51 14.58 23.04
CA HIS A 547 -25.10 14.81 22.72
C HIS A 547 -24.31 13.53 22.47
N GLU A 548 -24.90 12.33 22.64
CA GLU A 548 -24.19 11.06 22.51
C GLU A 548 -23.42 10.94 21.19
N GLU A 549 -24.13 11.14 20.08
CA GLU A 549 -23.60 10.94 18.73
C GLU A 549 -22.49 11.97 18.40
N LEU A 550 -22.70 13.23 18.79
CA LEU A 550 -21.72 14.30 18.59
C LEU A 550 -20.44 14.03 19.39
N VAL A 551 -20.57 13.62 20.65
CA VAL A 551 -19.42 13.36 21.52
C VAL A 551 -18.64 12.14 21.06
N ASN A 552 -19.32 11.04 20.68
CA ASN A 552 -18.69 9.87 20.07
C ASN A 552 -17.85 10.27 18.85
N GLU A 553 -18.43 11.06 17.94
CA GLU A 553 -17.75 11.51 16.72
C GLU A 553 -16.54 12.40 17.01
N VAL A 554 -16.66 13.32 17.97
CA VAL A 554 -15.57 14.22 18.35
C VAL A 554 -14.44 13.45 19.04
N VAL A 555 -14.78 12.48 19.90
CA VAL A 555 -13.82 11.59 20.56
C VAL A 555 -13.09 10.74 19.54
N LEU A 556 -13.80 10.12 18.58
CA LEU A 556 -13.20 9.34 17.49
C LEU A 556 -12.20 10.16 16.68
N ARG A 557 -12.58 11.36 16.24
CA ARG A 557 -11.71 12.28 15.48
C ARG A 557 -10.51 12.79 16.27
N SER A 558 -10.59 12.78 17.59
CA SER A 558 -9.45 13.14 18.44
C SER A 558 -8.39 12.04 18.52
N GLN A 559 -8.75 10.78 18.20
CA GLN A 559 -7.80 9.67 18.21
C GLN A 559 -6.73 9.82 17.11
N ASN A 560 -5.59 9.19 17.32
CA ASN A 560 -4.56 9.05 16.30
C ASN A 560 -4.78 7.76 15.52
N GLN A 561 -4.18 7.66 14.33
CA GLN A 561 -4.21 6.42 13.58
C GLN A 561 -3.16 5.47 14.15
N ALA A 562 -3.50 4.18 14.27
CA ALA A 562 -2.51 3.16 14.61
C ALA A 562 -1.57 2.92 13.41
N VAL A 563 -0.31 2.64 13.69
CA VAL A 563 0.74 2.41 12.68
C VAL A 563 1.66 1.27 13.09
N TYR A 564 2.44 0.78 12.14
CA TYR A 564 3.55 -0.13 12.44
C TYR A 564 4.81 0.66 12.75
N ALA A 565 5.51 0.30 13.81
CA ALA A 565 6.76 0.94 14.22
C ALA A 565 7.70 -0.09 14.88
N ASN A 566 9.01 0.13 14.76
CA ASN A 566 10.00 -0.65 15.51
C ASN A 566 10.11 -0.22 16.99
N GLU A 567 9.74 1.03 17.30
CA GLU A 567 9.71 1.55 18.67
C GLU A 567 8.35 1.26 19.34
N ASN A 568 8.37 0.83 20.60
CA ASN A 568 7.15 0.58 21.38
C ASN A 568 6.73 1.83 22.16
N ILE A 569 5.62 2.44 21.73
CA ILE A 569 4.94 3.53 22.46
C ILE A 569 3.61 3.07 23.10
N GLY A 570 3.32 1.77 23.06
CA GLY A 570 2.05 1.19 23.48
C GLY A 570 0.92 1.34 22.45
N HIS A 571 -0.25 0.87 22.82
CA HIS A 571 -1.46 0.92 22.00
C HIS A 571 -2.62 1.54 22.80
N PHE A 572 -2.79 2.85 22.65
CA PHE A 572 -3.74 3.67 23.41
C PHE A 572 -5.15 3.10 23.37
N GLY A 573 -5.73 2.91 22.19
CA GLY A 573 -7.12 2.44 22.04
C GLY A 573 -7.41 1.05 22.63
N LEU A 574 -6.39 0.19 22.78
CA LEU A 574 -6.55 -1.14 23.39
C LEU A 574 -6.15 -1.15 24.87
N ASN A 575 -5.65 -0.01 25.37
CA ASN A 575 -5.01 0.13 26.68
C ASN A 575 -3.92 -0.92 26.95
N LEU A 576 -3.06 -1.18 25.96
CA LEU A 576 -1.98 -2.17 26.04
C LEU A 576 -0.62 -1.49 26.03
N ARG A 577 0.30 -1.98 26.88
CA ARG A 577 1.69 -1.49 26.94
C ARG A 577 2.56 -1.95 25.78
N ARG A 578 2.16 -3.02 25.11
CA ARG A 578 2.87 -3.67 24.00
C ARG A 578 1.85 -4.45 23.19
N TYR A 579 1.97 -4.36 21.88
CA TYR A 579 1.07 -5.04 20.96
C TYR A 579 1.78 -5.21 19.62
N ALA A 580 1.78 -6.43 19.08
CA ALA A 580 2.36 -6.74 17.78
C ALA A 580 1.40 -7.67 17.05
N HIS A 581 1.11 -7.38 15.78
CA HIS A 581 0.28 -8.27 14.98
C HIS A 581 1.05 -9.55 14.64
N PHE A 582 0.49 -10.70 15.01
CA PHE A 582 1.03 -12.05 14.85
C PHE A 582 0.04 -12.99 14.15
N THR A 583 -1.27 -12.70 14.22
CA THR A 583 -2.34 -13.65 13.94
C THR A 583 -2.88 -13.66 12.51
N SER A 584 -2.28 -12.92 11.57
CA SER A 584 -2.72 -12.94 10.17
C SER A 584 -1.58 -12.80 9.13
N PRO A 585 -0.57 -13.68 9.17
CA PRO A 585 0.58 -13.64 8.27
C PRO A 585 0.26 -13.94 6.80
N ILE A 586 -0.90 -14.53 6.47
CA ILE A 586 -1.29 -14.75 5.07
C ILE A 586 -1.59 -13.41 4.38
N ARG A 587 -2.11 -12.43 5.13
CA ARG A 587 -2.62 -11.16 4.60
C ARG A 587 -1.91 -9.91 5.12
N ARG A 588 -0.94 -10.04 6.04
CA ARG A 588 -0.16 -8.92 6.58
C ARG A 588 1.31 -9.28 6.69
N TYR A 589 2.18 -8.49 6.06
CA TYR A 589 3.62 -8.70 6.10
C TYR A 589 4.21 -8.42 7.49
N ALA A 590 3.57 -7.54 8.28
CA ALA A 590 3.96 -7.30 9.68
C ALA A 590 3.98 -8.60 10.50
N ASP A 591 2.93 -9.41 10.37
CA ASP A 591 2.77 -10.67 11.07
C ASP A 591 3.81 -11.69 10.60
N LEU A 592 4.13 -11.73 9.30
CA LEU A 592 5.21 -12.57 8.78
C LEU A 592 6.57 -12.22 9.39
N ILE A 593 6.87 -10.93 9.56
CA ILE A 593 8.09 -10.49 10.25
C ILE A 593 8.08 -10.90 11.73
N VAL A 594 6.95 -10.78 12.42
CA VAL A 594 6.80 -11.22 13.82
C VAL A 594 6.97 -12.74 13.94
N HIS A 595 6.45 -13.53 13.00
CA HIS A 595 6.68 -14.98 12.92
C HIS A 595 8.17 -15.31 12.79
N ARG A 596 8.87 -14.67 11.84
CA ARG A 596 10.32 -14.83 11.65
C ARG A 596 11.09 -14.46 12.92
N ALA A 597 10.71 -13.37 13.59
CA ALA A 597 11.34 -12.94 14.85
C ALA A 597 11.16 -13.99 15.95
N LEU A 598 9.96 -14.57 16.08
CA LEU A 598 9.68 -15.63 17.06
C LEU A 598 10.48 -16.90 16.75
N ILE A 599 10.55 -17.29 15.48
CA ILE A 599 11.32 -18.45 15.03
C ILE A 599 12.81 -18.28 15.37
N ALA A 600 13.39 -17.12 15.10
CA ALA A 600 14.78 -16.81 15.45
C ALA A 600 15.01 -16.81 16.97
N ALA A 601 14.21 -16.03 17.71
CA ALA A 601 14.38 -15.81 19.15
C ALA A 601 14.21 -17.09 19.99
N LEU A 602 13.44 -18.05 19.49
CA LEU A 602 13.14 -19.31 20.17
C LEU A 602 13.87 -20.52 19.57
N GLY A 603 14.61 -20.34 18.48
CA GLY A 603 15.31 -21.44 17.79
C GLY A 603 14.37 -22.47 17.17
N LEU A 604 13.23 -22.05 16.63
CA LEU A 604 12.18 -22.93 16.08
C LEU A 604 12.39 -23.30 14.61
N GLY A 605 13.55 -22.97 14.03
CA GLY A 605 13.91 -23.33 12.65
C GLY A 605 14.84 -22.32 11.96
N PRO A 606 15.28 -22.63 10.74
CA PRO A 606 16.28 -21.85 10.00
C PRO A 606 15.70 -20.63 9.24
N ASP A 607 14.37 -20.50 9.18
CA ASP A 607 13.57 -19.40 8.62
C ASP A 607 13.28 -18.28 9.62
N GLY A 608 14.15 -18.12 10.60
CA GLY A 608 14.09 -16.99 11.51
C GLY A 608 14.38 -15.66 10.80
N LEU A 609 14.10 -14.57 11.51
CA LEU A 609 14.47 -13.22 11.11
C LEU A 609 15.98 -13.14 10.90
N THR A 610 16.41 -12.61 9.76
CA THR A 610 17.83 -12.43 9.47
C THR A 610 18.35 -11.11 10.02
N THR A 611 19.66 -11.02 10.30
CA THR A 611 20.29 -9.76 10.75
C THR A 611 20.03 -8.59 9.79
N ARG A 612 20.03 -8.86 8.48
CA ARG A 612 19.76 -7.85 7.45
C ARG A 612 18.31 -7.35 7.49
N GLU A 613 17.35 -8.21 7.80
CA GLU A 613 15.96 -7.78 7.99
C GLU A 613 15.80 -7.00 9.30
N GLU A 614 16.48 -7.44 10.36
CA GLU A 614 16.49 -6.79 11.66
C GLU A 614 16.99 -5.33 11.57
N GLU A 615 18.08 -5.10 10.83
CA GLU A 615 18.62 -3.75 10.55
C GLU A 615 17.66 -2.85 9.76
N ARG A 616 16.68 -3.44 9.06
CA ARG A 616 15.73 -2.74 8.18
C ARG A 616 14.32 -2.62 8.76
N LEU A 617 14.09 -3.02 10.01
CA LEU A 617 12.74 -3.01 10.59
C LEU A 617 12.09 -1.63 10.61
N GLU A 618 12.87 -0.56 10.81
CA GLU A 618 12.36 0.81 10.74
C GLU A 618 11.84 1.14 9.33
N GLU A 619 12.64 0.86 8.29
CA GLU A 619 12.26 1.03 6.88
C GLU A 619 11.01 0.19 6.53
N ILE A 620 11.02 -1.09 6.92
CA ILE A 620 9.91 -2.03 6.67
C ILE A 620 8.63 -1.52 7.35
N SER A 621 8.71 -1.07 8.60
CA SER A 621 7.55 -0.57 9.35
C SER A 621 6.92 0.68 8.72
N GLY A 622 7.75 1.59 8.19
CA GLY A 622 7.29 2.75 7.44
C GLY A 622 6.61 2.37 6.12
N LEU A 623 7.18 1.41 5.40
CA LEU A 623 6.63 0.93 4.13
C LEU A 623 5.27 0.25 4.32
N ILE A 624 5.16 -0.73 5.23
CA ILE A 624 3.90 -1.46 5.44
C ILE A 624 2.80 -0.57 6.05
N SER A 625 3.16 0.46 6.84
CA SER A 625 2.19 1.47 7.29
C SER A 625 1.66 2.33 6.13
N ALA A 626 2.49 2.60 5.13
CA ALA A 626 2.07 3.32 3.94
C ALA A 626 1.16 2.46 3.04
N THR A 627 1.48 1.17 2.88
CA THR A 627 0.63 0.24 2.11
C THR A 627 -0.73 0.03 2.76
N GLU A 628 -0.79 -0.02 4.10
CA GLU A 628 -2.07 -0.12 4.83
C GLU A 628 -2.94 1.12 4.58
N ARG A 629 -2.39 2.33 4.70
CA ARG A 629 -3.13 3.58 4.41
C ARG A 629 -3.62 3.64 2.96
N ARG A 630 -2.78 3.20 2.03
CA ARG A 630 -3.13 3.10 0.60
C ARG A 630 -4.31 2.14 0.39
N ALA A 631 -4.27 0.96 1.01
CA ALA A 631 -5.35 -0.02 0.93
C ALA A 631 -6.66 0.55 1.48
N MET A 632 -6.64 1.12 2.69
CA MET A 632 -7.82 1.73 3.31
C MET A 632 -8.42 2.85 2.44
N ALA A 633 -7.58 3.68 1.82
CA ALA A 633 -8.05 4.74 0.93
C ALA A 633 -8.74 4.18 -0.32
N ALA A 634 -8.16 3.14 -0.95
CA ALA A 634 -8.74 2.49 -2.12
C ALA A 634 -10.06 1.77 -1.80
N GLU A 635 -10.15 1.09 -0.66
CA GLU A 635 -11.36 0.41 -0.20
C GLU A 635 -12.50 1.42 0.02
N ARG A 636 -12.22 2.51 0.74
CA ARG A 636 -13.20 3.59 0.96
C ARG A 636 -13.67 4.21 -0.36
N GLU A 637 -12.75 4.54 -1.26
CA GLU A 637 -13.10 5.17 -2.53
C GLU A 637 -13.90 4.25 -3.45
N THR A 638 -13.70 2.92 -3.33
CA THR A 638 -14.51 1.92 -4.05
C THR A 638 -15.93 1.89 -3.50
N VAL A 639 -16.08 1.88 -2.17
CA VAL A 639 -17.38 1.99 -1.50
C VAL A 639 -18.11 3.26 -1.93
N ASP A 640 -17.45 4.42 -1.88
CA ASP A 640 -18.04 5.71 -2.24
C ASP A 640 -18.54 5.71 -3.70
N ARG A 641 -17.77 5.13 -4.62
CA ARG A 641 -18.17 4.99 -6.03
C ARG A 641 -19.34 4.03 -6.25
N LEU A 642 -19.34 2.88 -5.59
CA LEU A 642 -20.44 1.90 -5.70
C LEU A 642 -21.76 2.48 -5.18
N ILE A 643 -21.71 3.20 -4.06
CA ILE A 643 -22.89 3.86 -3.52
C ILE A 643 -23.33 5.03 -4.40
N ALA A 644 -22.39 5.84 -4.91
CA ALA A 644 -22.74 6.91 -5.84
C ALA A 644 -23.44 6.35 -7.09
N GLU A 645 -22.91 5.28 -7.70
CA GLU A 645 -23.57 4.62 -8.84
C GLU A 645 -24.98 4.10 -8.47
N HIS A 646 -25.12 3.45 -7.31
CA HIS A 646 -26.41 2.96 -6.82
C HIS A 646 -27.45 4.09 -6.64
N LEU A 647 -27.02 5.27 -6.18
CA LEU A 647 -27.88 6.42 -5.95
C LEU A 647 -28.08 7.32 -7.19
N SER A 648 -27.40 7.03 -8.31
CA SER A 648 -27.49 7.83 -9.55
C SER A 648 -28.92 7.89 -10.12
N ALA A 649 -29.71 6.83 -9.95
CA ALA A 649 -31.10 6.76 -10.36
C ALA A 649 -32.08 7.46 -9.39
N ARG A 650 -31.58 7.95 -8.25
CA ARG A 650 -32.36 8.55 -7.15
C ARG A 650 -32.11 10.04 -6.97
N VAL A 651 -31.65 10.72 -8.02
CA VAL A 651 -31.54 12.19 -8.03
C VAL A 651 -32.93 12.80 -7.80
N ASP A 652 -32.95 13.92 -7.09
CA ASP A 652 -34.13 14.65 -6.57
C ASP A 652 -34.89 13.97 -5.42
N GLU A 653 -34.49 12.75 -5.02
CA GLU A 653 -35.02 12.11 -3.82
C GLU A 653 -34.46 12.70 -2.52
N THR A 654 -35.21 12.53 -1.43
CA THR A 654 -34.88 13.00 -0.09
C THR A 654 -34.34 11.87 0.77
N PHE A 655 -33.33 12.18 1.58
CA PHE A 655 -32.65 11.23 2.45
C PHE A 655 -32.48 11.83 3.84
N GLU A 656 -32.60 10.98 4.86
CA GLU A 656 -32.05 11.29 6.18
C GLU A 656 -30.53 11.23 6.11
N ALA A 657 -29.88 12.28 6.61
CA ALA A 657 -28.45 12.41 6.65
C ALA A 657 -27.97 12.92 8.00
N ARG A 658 -26.68 12.74 8.24
CA ARG A 658 -25.99 13.26 9.40
C ARG A 658 -24.85 14.15 8.96
N ILE A 659 -24.70 15.32 9.57
CA ILE A 659 -23.54 16.17 9.30
C ILE A 659 -22.28 15.46 9.80
N SER A 660 -21.50 14.93 8.86
CA SER A 660 -20.21 14.28 9.12
C SER A 660 -19.05 15.28 9.06
N GLY A 661 -19.25 16.52 8.62
CA GLY A 661 -18.16 17.49 8.65
C GLY A 661 -18.63 18.90 8.44
N VAL A 662 -17.89 19.84 9.02
CA VAL A 662 -18.21 21.25 8.93
C VAL A 662 -16.94 21.99 8.50
N THR A 663 -17.04 22.75 7.42
CA THR A 663 -15.93 23.55 6.90
C THR A 663 -16.44 24.93 6.49
N LYS A 664 -15.52 25.86 6.20
CA LYS A 664 -15.85 27.16 5.64
C LYS A 664 -16.55 27.07 4.27
N ALA A 665 -16.33 25.98 3.53
CA ALA A 665 -16.90 25.79 2.20
C ALA A 665 -18.30 25.19 2.22
N GLY A 666 -18.72 24.58 3.33
CA GLY A 666 -19.98 23.85 3.43
C GLY A 666 -19.95 22.71 4.43
N LEU A 667 -20.94 21.83 4.32
CA LEU A 667 -21.18 20.70 5.20
C LEU A 667 -20.90 19.40 4.45
N PHE A 668 -20.14 18.49 5.07
CA PHE A 668 -20.14 17.09 4.67
C PHE A 668 -21.29 16.39 5.40
N VAL A 669 -22.03 15.57 4.67
CA VAL A 669 -23.13 14.78 5.20
C VAL A 669 -22.92 13.32 4.87
N GLN A 670 -23.15 12.44 5.84
CA GLN A 670 -23.15 11.00 5.66
C GLN A 670 -24.59 10.51 5.63
N LEU A 671 -24.92 9.62 4.69
CA LEU A 671 -26.20 8.91 4.70
C LEU A 671 -26.06 7.68 5.61
N PRO A 672 -26.72 7.61 6.79
CA PRO A 672 -26.49 6.53 7.74
C PRO A 672 -26.76 5.13 7.17
N GLU A 673 -27.77 5.00 6.32
CA GLU A 673 -28.15 3.74 5.67
C GLU A 673 -27.04 3.21 4.76
N TYR A 674 -26.40 4.08 3.97
CA TYR A 674 -25.42 3.67 2.95
C TYR A 674 -23.97 3.80 3.41
N GLY A 675 -23.70 4.64 4.42
CA GLY A 675 -22.34 4.94 4.89
C GLY A 675 -21.53 5.87 4.00
N ALA A 676 -22.09 6.30 2.86
CA ALA A 676 -21.42 7.20 1.92
C ALA A 676 -21.57 8.67 2.33
N ASP A 677 -20.54 9.43 2.00
CA ASP A 677 -20.46 10.87 2.23
C ASP A 677 -20.89 11.65 0.99
N GLY A 678 -21.46 12.83 1.20
CA GLY A 678 -21.63 13.86 0.19
C GLY A 678 -21.46 15.25 0.75
N PHE A 679 -21.68 16.24 -0.10
CA PHE A 679 -21.34 17.62 0.21
C PHE A 679 -22.49 18.59 -0.07
N ILE A 680 -22.71 19.51 0.87
CA ILE A 680 -23.64 20.63 0.77
C ILE A 680 -22.82 21.92 0.75
N PRO A 681 -22.71 22.60 -0.40
CA PRO A 681 -22.01 23.88 -0.49
C PRO A 681 -22.67 24.94 0.41
N VAL A 682 -21.87 25.75 1.10
CA VAL A 682 -22.39 26.83 1.97
C VAL A 682 -23.30 27.81 1.22
N SER A 683 -23.04 28.02 -0.07
CA SER A 683 -23.87 28.87 -0.94
C SER A 683 -25.29 28.35 -1.15
N SER A 684 -25.53 27.04 -0.96
CA SER A 684 -26.85 26.41 -1.10
C SER A 684 -27.68 26.46 0.18
N LEU A 685 -27.11 26.81 1.34
CA LEU A 685 -27.86 26.88 2.60
C LEU A 685 -28.86 28.05 2.64
N GLY A 686 -28.62 29.11 1.87
CA GLY A 686 -29.51 30.27 1.76
C GLY A 686 -29.74 31.03 3.08
N GLY A 687 -30.55 32.10 3.05
CA GLY A 687 -31.10 32.74 4.26
C GLY A 687 -30.16 33.59 5.13
N ASP A 688 -28.84 33.38 5.09
CA ASP A 688 -27.86 34.13 5.89
C ASP A 688 -26.42 34.05 5.34
N TYR A 689 -25.52 34.83 5.94
CA TYR A 689 -24.07 34.65 5.81
C TYR A 689 -23.56 33.74 6.94
N TYR A 690 -23.14 32.52 6.61
CA TYR A 690 -22.70 31.54 7.61
C TYR A 690 -21.22 31.69 7.97
N ILE A 691 -20.95 31.79 9.25
CA ILE A 691 -19.61 31.86 9.83
C ILE A 691 -19.27 30.49 10.42
N TYR A 692 -18.10 29.96 10.05
CA TYR A 692 -17.56 28.74 10.65
C TYR A 692 -17.00 29.00 12.04
N ASP A 693 -17.60 28.36 13.04
CA ASP A 693 -17.08 28.26 14.41
C ASP A 693 -16.34 26.92 14.56
N GLU A 694 -15.01 27.00 14.61
CA GLU A 694 -14.13 25.83 14.71
C GLU A 694 -14.24 25.11 16.07
N GLY A 695 -14.45 25.87 17.15
CA GLY A 695 -14.56 25.31 18.50
C GLY A 695 -15.87 24.56 18.71
N ALA A 696 -16.97 25.14 18.23
CA ALA A 696 -18.28 24.50 18.25
C ALA A 696 -18.50 23.50 17.11
N ARG A 697 -17.60 23.45 16.11
CA ARG A 697 -17.75 22.67 14.87
C ARG A 697 -19.09 22.90 14.20
N SER A 698 -19.43 24.18 13.97
CA SER A 698 -20.72 24.60 13.42
C SER A 698 -20.59 25.71 12.39
N LEU A 699 -21.59 25.83 11.51
CA LEU A 699 -21.84 26.98 10.66
C LEU A 699 -23.01 27.76 11.23
N VAL A 700 -22.79 29.02 11.64
CA VAL A 700 -23.81 29.87 12.27
C VAL A 700 -24.04 31.12 11.43
N GLY A 701 -25.29 31.40 11.10
CA GLY A 701 -25.71 32.59 10.37
C GLY A 701 -25.48 33.88 11.17
N GLU A 702 -24.84 34.87 10.54
CA GLU A 702 -24.46 36.13 11.17
C GLU A 702 -25.67 36.96 11.62
N ARG A 703 -26.76 36.95 10.83
CA ARG A 703 -27.97 37.75 11.10
C ARG A 703 -28.97 37.01 11.99
N THR A 704 -29.17 35.72 11.73
CA THR A 704 -30.22 34.89 12.34
C THR A 704 -29.77 34.22 13.64
N ASN A 705 -28.47 34.03 13.84
CA ASN A 705 -27.90 33.15 14.87
C ASN A 705 -28.45 31.72 14.82
N LYS A 706 -28.90 31.27 13.64
CA LYS A 706 -29.30 29.88 13.39
C LYS A 706 -28.21 29.19 12.58
N GLY A 707 -28.09 27.87 12.70
CA GLY A 707 -26.98 27.16 12.08
C GLY A 707 -27.15 25.66 11.98
N PHE A 708 -26.03 25.03 11.67
CA PHE A 708 -25.87 23.58 11.58
C PHE A 708 -24.57 23.17 12.29
N GLN A 709 -24.60 22.11 13.08
CA GLN A 709 -23.43 21.58 13.80
C GLN A 709 -23.09 20.18 13.30
N LEU A 710 -21.83 19.78 13.53
CA LEU A 710 -21.42 18.39 13.41
C LEU A 710 -22.42 17.47 14.14
N ALA A 711 -22.65 16.29 13.57
CA ALA A 711 -23.54 15.24 14.04
C ALA A 711 -25.05 15.57 14.08
N ASP A 712 -25.48 16.80 13.74
CA ASP A 712 -26.90 17.10 13.56
C ASP A 712 -27.52 16.13 12.53
N ARG A 713 -28.72 15.62 12.84
CA ARG A 713 -29.55 14.86 11.91
C ARG A 713 -30.33 15.85 11.04
N VAL A 714 -30.27 15.67 9.73
CA VAL A 714 -30.84 16.59 8.74
C VAL A 714 -31.45 15.81 7.58
N ASP A 715 -32.46 16.39 6.94
CA ASP A 715 -33.02 15.92 5.69
C ASP A 715 -32.34 16.65 4.55
N VAL A 716 -31.94 15.89 3.53
CA VAL A 716 -31.20 16.40 2.37
C VAL A 716 -31.79 15.88 1.08
N ARG A 717 -31.73 16.68 0.02
CA ARG A 717 -32.10 16.25 -1.34
C ARG A 717 -30.85 15.97 -2.15
N LEU A 718 -30.79 14.81 -2.81
CA LEU A 718 -29.70 14.49 -3.72
C LEU A 718 -29.89 15.28 -5.02
N VAL A 719 -28.94 16.14 -5.37
CA VAL A 719 -29.06 17.05 -6.52
C VAL A 719 -28.10 16.72 -7.66
N GLU A 720 -27.00 16.04 -7.37
CA GLU A 720 -26.01 15.66 -8.37
C GLU A 720 -25.19 14.47 -7.90
N VAL A 721 -24.87 13.57 -8.82
CA VAL A 721 -24.01 12.42 -8.57
C VAL A 721 -22.93 12.37 -9.64
N ALA A 722 -21.70 12.13 -9.22
CA ALA A 722 -20.57 11.85 -10.09
C ALA A 722 -20.00 10.46 -9.75
N PRO A 723 -20.53 9.37 -10.35
CA PRO A 723 -20.19 7.99 -9.96
C PRO A 723 -18.70 7.67 -10.07
N VAL A 724 -18.04 8.08 -11.16
CA VAL A 724 -16.59 7.85 -11.36
C VAL A 724 -15.74 8.52 -10.27
N ALA A 725 -16.20 9.67 -9.76
CA ALA A 725 -15.53 10.40 -8.69
C ALA A 725 -15.94 9.93 -7.28
N GLY A 726 -16.95 9.06 -7.15
CA GLY A 726 -17.54 8.69 -5.86
C GLY A 726 -18.11 9.88 -5.10
N ALA A 727 -18.60 10.90 -5.82
CA ALA A 727 -19.02 12.17 -5.20
C ALA A 727 -20.52 12.41 -5.38
N MET A 728 -21.15 12.91 -4.33
CA MET A 728 -22.56 13.30 -4.30
C MET A 728 -22.69 14.73 -3.77
N ARG A 729 -23.56 15.52 -4.42
CA ARG A 729 -23.94 16.85 -3.96
C ARG A 729 -25.36 16.81 -3.44
N PHE A 730 -25.55 17.45 -2.30
CA PHE A 730 -26.84 17.54 -1.63
C PHE A 730 -27.29 19.00 -1.48
N GLU A 731 -28.60 19.19 -1.39
CA GLU A 731 -29.25 20.41 -0.94
C GLU A 731 -29.83 20.17 0.46
N MET A 732 -29.67 21.15 1.36
CA MET A 732 -30.22 21.09 2.72
C MET A 732 -31.72 21.34 2.70
N LEU A 733 -32.52 20.45 3.29
CA LEU A 733 -33.96 20.65 3.47
C LEU A 733 -34.33 21.02 4.91
N SER A 734 -33.52 20.60 5.89
CA SER A 734 -33.76 20.97 7.29
C SER A 734 -33.50 22.46 7.54
N GLU A 735 -34.38 23.07 8.32
CA GLU A 735 -34.23 24.45 8.79
C GLU A 735 -33.05 24.57 9.77
N PRO A 736 -32.27 25.66 9.72
CA PRO A 736 -31.17 25.87 10.65
C PRO A 736 -31.72 26.08 12.07
N ARG A 737 -31.13 25.40 13.06
CA ARG A 737 -31.56 25.49 14.45
C ARG A 737 -30.96 26.71 15.15
N PRO A 738 -31.60 27.28 16.19
CA PRO A 738 -31.02 28.37 16.97
C PRO A 738 -29.73 27.92 17.69
N PHE A 739 -28.68 28.74 17.61
CA PHE A 739 -27.47 28.56 18.41
C PHE A 739 -27.45 29.58 19.56
N PRO A 740 -27.21 29.15 20.81
CA PRO A 740 -26.96 30.06 21.91
C PRO A 740 -25.62 30.80 21.66
N GLY A 741 -25.74 31.96 21.01
CA GLY A 741 -24.74 32.98 20.68
C GLY A 741 -23.25 32.66 20.87
N SER A 742 -22.54 32.40 19.77
CA SER A 742 -21.09 32.64 19.66
C SER A 742 -20.84 33.81 18.71
N LYS A 743 -21.02 35.04 19.22
CA LYS A 743 -20.48 36.24 18.57
C LYS A 743 -19.00 36.32 18.90
N ARG A 744 -18.13 35.57 18.21
CA ARG A 744 -16.73 35.96 17.88
C ARG A 744 -15.97 34.78 17.27
N SER A 745 -15.49 34.98 16.05
CA SER A 745 -14.25 34.36 15.57
C SER A 745 -13.19 34.43 16.68
N PHE A 746 -12.69 33.27 17.13
CA PHE A 746 -11.70 33.14 18.20
C PHE A 746 -10.42 33.96 17.94
N HIS A 747 -10.12 34.30 16.69
CA HIS A 747 -8.97 35.13 16.33
C HIS A 747 -9.10 36.61 16.75
N LYS A 748 -10.32 37.16 16.90
CA LYS A 748 -10.52 38.55 17.35
C LYS A 748 -10.69 38.70 18.86
N SER A 749 -10.97 37.63 19.60
CA SER A 749 -11.20 37.72 21.06
C SER A 749 -9.91 37.87 21.88
N LYS A 750 -8.76 37.41 21.35
CA LYS A 750 -7.44 37.58 22.01
C LYS A 750 -6.93 39.04 21.98
N ALA A 751 -7.32 39.83 20.96
CA ALA A 751 -6.93 41.24 20.86
C ALA A 751 -7.75 42.17 21.78
N GLY A 752 -8.97 41.77 22.17
CA GLY A 752 -9.83 42.59 23.05
C GLY A 752 -9.54 42.45 24.54
N ARG A 753 -8.98 41.30 24.97
CA ARG A 753 -8.67 41.04 26.39
C ARG A 753 -7.37 41.70 26.87
N SER A 754 -6.45 42.06 25.98
CA SER A 754 -5.25 42.85 26.32
C SER A 754 -5.55 44.35 26.48
N ALA A 755 -6.50 44.90 25.73
CA ALA A 755 -6.88 46.32 25.81
C ALA A 755 -7.72 46.65 27.06
N ALA A 756 -8.53 45.71 27.56
CA ALA A 756 -9.40 45.93 28.72
C ALA A 756 -8.67 45.81 30.08
N ARG A 757 -7.49 45.19 30.13
CA ARG A 757 -6.69 45.03 31.37
C ARG A 757 -5.69 46.16 31.63
N GLN A 758 -5.50 47.10 30.71
CA GLN A 758 -4.56 48.22 30.86
C GLN A 758 -5.19 49.56 31.25
N ARG A 759 -6.51 49.61 31.49
CA ARG A 759 -7.23 50.88 31.77
C ARG A 759 -7.70 51.08 33.21
N ASN A 760 -7.40 50.16 34.13
CA ASN A 760 -7.70 50.31 35.56
C ASN A 760 -6.46 50.06 36.43
N SER A 761 -5.54 51.01 36.48
CA SER A 761 -4.66 51.24 37.63
C SER A 761 -3.83 52.51 37.43
N ARG A 762 -4.32 53.66 37.93
CA ARG A 762 -3.49 54.77 38.41
C ARG A 762 -4.35 55.79 39.16
N PRO A 763 -4.37 55.78 40.50
CA PRO A 763 -4.76 56.93 41.28
C PRO A 763 -3.60 57.95 41.30
N SER A 764 -3.89 59.18 40.94
CA SER A 764 -2.98 60.32 41.04
C SER A 764 -2.80 60.73 42.51
N GLY A 765 -1.69 60.33 43.13
CA GLY A 765 -1.23 60.88 44.40
C GLY A 765 -0.53 62.22 44.19
N ARG A 766 -1.12 63.33 44.68
CA ARG A 766 -0.50 64.66 44.71
C ARG A 766 -0.14 65.02 46.16
N ARG A 767 1.17 64.97 46.45
CA ARG A 767 1.99 65.80 47.36
C ARG A 767 1.32 66.52 48.56
N ARG A 768 1.92 66.39 49.76
CA ARG A 768 2.77 67.43 50.42
C ARG A 768 3.21 67.07 51.86
N ARG A 769 4.49 67.40 52.15
CA ARG A 769 5.12 67.97 53.39
C ARG A 769 5.01 67.11 54.67
N ARG A 770 6.06 66.92 55.48
CA ARG A 770 7.23 67.72 55.84
C ARG A 770 8.51 66.89 55.83
#